data_AF-A0A512M8R0-F1
#
_entry.id   AF-A0A512M8R0-F1
#
_cell.length_a   1.000
_cell.length_b   1.000
_cell.length_c   1.000
_cell.angle_alpha   90.00
_cell.angle_beta   90.00
_cell.angle_gamma   90.00
#
_symmetry.space_group_name_H-M   'P 1'
#
loop_
_entity.id
_entity.type
_entity.pdbx_description
1 polymer ?
#
loop_
_entity_poly.entity_id
_entity_poly.type
_entity_poly.pdbx_seq_one_letter_code
_entity_poly.pdbx_strand_id
1 'polypeptide(L)'
;MLYDQISERRPFHRPWSLAEVSSSHFFAELKRWAEGLEVQAFDALAYQQPWRVGALLLCLHAEVIRRNGHEGQLWAVLSNRDIVCWQPQTWGRLYSSNGNLQISHGQLLERAALWLELRHAFDVEDAHKWYRLIHLQIGFTHEDAKSRLKDWLSGQWPPVAVQTLLEERDPGALEFQRMWHRLRQYRLGNVSKPSMKEHLKSCCWVLPEWTEDLLKAALAADVTPLANDEEESISQFYTSPTLKWDGLGLPSFSVELCHLNEIEAEGDLEVRVQGRVQARLLKQDAGGFAPDMQGALILGEGAALRSWVDIRLVSIDESLVRQATLVLWDADAEVSLFRPSDGLMVAESQLRTGQAFDLIAAGDLQMIPAPSSTAGIGAGYRLHRYEKGWAGVIEARMGDVALWTSAEFGKQPEQLTLEAVRARWMQTLDFAGSANHAWPWKVPLRIDVMDRSWSFAGLRWTRADGKMMSYLSPPTELSLVEADIARPLTLRVNVRHSAGRTATIPVKLPPPMQGCVRWSTEGKPVIQRGDKTLLISDASRSMWSFLLPERRDDLGNVLSMEERRCSFMEGDVVRGGVRTRATILPKLGGYGAPAWISEDPYNGVQHTTEVGSRVIDGGVIRQVRVNGDTNRVTISRLGEFDLTNRHVLLAWIALSDKPGGVVRVNRELLTVSASGWEFPFPPGGSLLGVALLYEGTRLGSWFSSTRWSSALLLYPPADPMQMAALLRVWKAPLLQSVGDENHRSNVVAWLHEHWVKVLPVWLASRGVFIFPGIEQTPVTWLDDEWKNVVHTLLNDAGLVPSTSGAWDFLEFVTRSQFDQPVNDITLYLCFRDTLAEYPLFAARLLVATLRSSCVSNLKEKGRSVILQMQRGFPCLEETAMEIARRHGNRDSGWLRRSIPSLQSLEGENKTLPLSYRRLSGSEEFRKFAFGVWLEEIKKRFYP
;
A
#
# COMPACT_ATOMS: atom_id res chain seq x y z
N MET A 1 26.92 -14.81 42.76
CA MET A 1 27.14 -15.98 41.87
C MET A 1 25.93 -16.24 40.97
N LEU A 2 24.78 -16.73 41.47
CA LEU A 2 23.59 -16.97 40.63
C LEU A 2 23.11 -15.74 39.85
N TYR A 3 22.99 -14.59 40.55
CA TYR A 3 22.65 -13.33 39.89
C TYR A 3 23.66 -12.93 38.81
N ASP A 4 24.95 -13.11 39.08
CA ASP A 4 26.01 -12.71 38.15
C ASP A 4 25.95 -13.55 36.87
N GLN A 5 25.65 -14.86 36.98
CA GLN A 5 25.43 -15.74 35.83
C GLN A 5 24.21 -15.34 34.99
N ILE A 6 23.11 -14.92 35.62
CA ILE A 6 21.93 -14.39 34.92
C ILE A 6 22.29 -13.07 34.21
N SER A 7 23.02 -12.20 34.89
CA SER A 7 23.47 -10.93 34.35
C SER A 7 24.47 -11.08 33.19
N GLU A 8 25.32 -12.10 33.21
CA GLU A 8 26.31 -12.38 32.16
C GLU A 8 25.68 -12.91 30.88
N ARG A 9 24.57 -13.64 30.99
CA ARG A 9 23.85 -14.27 29.87
C ARG A 9 22.74 -13.40 29.28
N ARG A 10 22.49 -12.22 29.87
CA ARG A 10 21.50 -11.24 29.41
C ARG A 10 21.69 -10.89 27.92
N PRO A 11 20.62 -10.91 27.09
CA PRO A 11 20.66 -10.41 25.72
C PRO A 11 20.98 -8.91 25.65
N PHE A 12 21.61 -8.49 24.57
CA PHE A 12 22.04 -7.09 24.40
C PHE A 12 20.89 -6.14 24.01
N HIS A 13 19.74 -6.65 23.56
CA HIS A 13 18.59 -5.80 23.25
C HIS A 13 17.78 -5.45 24.51
N ARG A 14 17.04 -4.34 24.40
CA ARG A 14 16.17 -3.81 25.45
C ARG A 14 14.84 -3.39 24.79
N PRO A 15 13.69 -3.72 25.40
CA PRO A 15 13.55 -4.67 26.51
C PRO A 15 13.92 -6.12 26.10
N TRP A 16 14.04 -7.02 27.07
CA TRP A 16 14.22 -8.47 26.88
C TRP A 16 13.44 -9.24 27.94
N SER A 17 13.26 -10.55 27.74
CA SER A 17 12.49 -11.42 28.62
C SER A 17 13.35 -12.55 29.22
N LEU A 18 13.05 -12.98 30.45
CA LEU A 18 13.87 -13.98 31.14
C LEU A 18 13.95 -15.34 30.41
N ALA A 19 12.94 -15.70 29.62
CA ALA A 19 12.97 -16.91 28.79
C ALA A 19 14.21 -16.99 27.86
N GLU A 20 14.73 -15.83 27.43
CA GLU A 20 15.84 -15.71 26.49
C GLU A 20 17.20 -16.08 27.10
N VAL A 21 17.31 -16.12 28.43
CA VAL A 21 18.55 -16.45 29.16
C VAL A 21 18.67 -17.97 29.44
N SER A 22 17.74 -18.78 28.90
CA SER A 22 17.66 -20.22 29.18
C SER A 22 17.65 -20.49 30.70
N SER A 23 16.82 -19.73 31.43
CA SER A 23 16.61 -19.78 32.89
C SER A 23 16.35 -21.18 33.45
N SER A 24 15.90 -22.11 32.61
CA SER A 24 15.66 -23.51 32.96
C SER A 24 16.90 -24.27 33.43
N HIS A 25 18.10 -23.87 32.99
CA HIS A 25 19.34 -24.43 33.53
C HIS A 25 19.55 -24.12 35.02
N PHE A 26 18.99 -23.01 35.50
CA PHE A 26 19.17 -22.54 36.87
C PHE A 26 18.01 -22.89 37.80
N PHE A 27 16.94 -23.50 37.29
CA PHE A 27 15.70 -23.70 38.05
C PHE A 27 15.90 -24.52 39.33
N ALA A 28 16.69 -25.60 39.27
CA ALA A 28 16.99 -26.43 40.44
C ALA A 28 17.86 -25.71 41.48
N GLU A 29 18.70 -24.76 41.05
CA GLU A 29 19.52 -23.94 41.93
C GLU A 29 18.71 -22.80 42.56
N LEU A 30 17.78 -22.21 41.80
CA LEU A 30 16.83 -21.21 42.29
C LEU A 30 15.89 -21.80 43.35
N LYS A 31 15.42 -23.04 43.18
CA LYS A 31 14.64 -23.75 44.22
C LYS A 31 15.44 -23.99 45.50
N ARG A 32 16.67 -24.51 45.38
CA ARG A 32 17.57 -24.71 46.53
C ARG A 32 17.90 -23.39 47.24
N TRP A 33 18.09 -22.32 46.47
CA TRP A 33 18.28 -20.98 47.02
C TRP A 33 17.05 -20.51 47.81
N ALA A 34 15.84 -20.70 47.28
CA ALA A 34 14.60 -20.34 47.96
C ALA A 34 14.37 -21.15 49.26
N GLU A 35 14.68 -22.45 49.24
CA GLU A 35 14.60 -23.36 50.39
C GLU A 35 15.53 -22.94 51.53
N GLY A 36 16.75 -22.51 51.19
CA GLY A 36 17.78 -22.10 52.15
C GLY A 36 17.71 -20.63 52.58
N LEU A 37 16.76 -19.85 52.07
CA LEU A 37 16.72 -18.40 52.32
C LEU A 37 16.03 -18.08 53.65
N GLU A 38 16.84 -17.89 54.69
CA GLU A 38 16.37 -17.45 56.01
C GLU A 38 15.90 -15.99 56.02
N VAL A 39 14.95 -15.65 56.91
CA VAL A 39 14.31 -14.32 56.93
C VAL A 39 15.31 -13.19 57.22
N GLN A 40 16.31 -13.43 58.07
CA GLN A 40 17.34 -12.43 58.40
C GLN A 40 18.24 -12.15 57.19
N ALA A 41 18.62 -13.20 56.46
CA ALA A 41 19.40 -13.08 55.23
C ALA A 41 18.58 -12.40 54.12
N PHE A 42 17.29 -12.71 54.01
CA PHE A 42 16.37 -12.05 53.09
C PHE A 42 16.27 -10.55 53.39
N ASP A 43 15.98 -10.16 54.64
CA ASP A 43 15.82 -8.76 55.04
C ASP A 43 17.13 -7.99 54.79
N ALA A 44 18.29 -8.58 55.10
CA ALA A 44 19.60 -7.98 54.83
C ALA A 44 19.86 -7.78 53.33
N LEU A 45 19.60 -8.79 52.50
CA LEU A 45 19.81 -8.71 51.05
C LEU A 45 18.81 -7.77 50.36
N ALA A 46 17.55 -7.77 50.79
CA ALA A 46 16.51 -6.88 50.27
C ALA A 46 16.82 -5.41 50.59
N TYR A 47 17.48 -5.14 51.72
CA TYR A 47 17.94 -3.80 52.07
C TYR A 47 19.19 -3.38 51.28
N GLN A 48 20.22 -4.23 51.23
CA GLN A 48 21.51 -3.88 50.63
C GLN A 48 21.52 -3.93 49.10
N GLN A 49 20.82 -4.90 48.50
CA GLN A 49 20.87 -5.18 47.05
C GLN A 49 19.46 -5.57 46.52
N PRO A 50 18.46 -4.67 46.63
CA PRO A 50 17.06 -4.98 46.33
C PRO A 50 16.83 -5.50 44.90
N TRP A 51 17.54 -4.97 43.90
CA TRP A 51 17.40 -5.41 42.50
C TRP A 51 17.94 -6.82 42.27
N ARG A 52 18.98 -7.24 43.01
CA ARG A 52 19.56 -8.60 42.89
C ARG A 52 18.62 -9.65 43.46
N VAL A 53 18.06 -9.39 44.63
CA VAL A 53 17.05 -10.26 45.23
C VAL A 53 15.81 -10.30 44.37
N GLY A 54 15.33 -9.15 43.90
CA GLY A 54 14.18 -9.07 42.99
C GLY A 54 14.40 -9.83 41.68
N ALA A 55 15.61 -9.82 41.12
CA ALA A 55 15.93 -10.55 39.89
C ALA A 55 15.89 -12.07 40.11
N LEU A 56 16.44 -12.56 41.22
CA LEU A 56 16.38 -13.99 41.57
C LEU A 56 14.94 -14.43 41.83
N LEU A 57 14.15 -13.63 42.53
CA LEU A 57 12.73 -13.87 42.75
C LEU A 57 11.95 -13.90 41.43
N LEU A 58 12.19 -12.93 40.54
CA LEU A 58 11.51 -12.86 39.25
C LEU A 58 11.88 -14.05 38.34
N CYS A 59 13.14 -14.48 38.33
CA CYS A 59 13.56 -15.70 37.63
C CYS A 59 12.90 -16.96 38.18
N LEU A 60 12.85 -17.10 39.51
CA LEU A 60 12.17 -18.22 40.15
C LEU A 60 10.68 -18.20 39.81
N HIS A 61 10.03 -17.04 39.93
CA HIS A 61 8.60 -16.91 39.63
C HIS A 61 8.27 -17.23 38.17
N ALA A 62 9.03 -16.67 37.23
CA ALA A 62 8.88 -16.95 35.81
C ALA A 62 8.97 -18.45 35.54
N GLU A 63 10.00 -19.14 36.05
CA GLU A 63 10.18 -20.58 35.81
C GLU A 63 9.17 -21.47 36.54
N VAL A 64 8.69 -21.07 37.72
CA VAL A 64 7.62 -21.78 38.44
C VAL A 64 6.29 -21.66 37.69
N ILE A 65 5.90 -20.45 37.28
CA ILE A 65 4.66 -20.19 36.54
C ILE A 65 4.69 -20.80 35.15
N ARG A 66 5.83 -20.75 34.47
CA ARG A 66 6.02 -21.41 33.18
C ARG A 66 5.62 -22.89 33.25
N ARG A 67 6.03 -23.60 34.32
CA ARG A 67 5.81 -25.05 34.50
C ARG A 67 4.52 -25.45 35.21
N ASN A 68 4.05 -24.65 36.17
CA ASN A 68 2.94 -25.04 37.07
C ASN A 68 1.78 -24.03 37.05
N GLY A 69 1.89 -22.98 36.24
CA GLY A 69 0.89 -21.92 36.15
C GLY A 69 -0.33 -22.35 35.35
N HIS A 70 -1.46 -21.74 35.70
CA HIS A 70 -2.73 -21.79 34.99
C HIS A 70 -3.36 -20.40 34.99
N GLU A 71 -4.25 -20.14 34.04
CA GLU A 71 -4.97 -18.87 33.93
C GLU A 71 -5.62 -18.44 35.26
N GLY A 72 -5.29 -17.23 35.71
CA GLY A 72 -5.85 -16.63 36.93
C GLY A 72 -5.28 -17.14 38.25
N GLN A 73 -4.33 -18.09 38.25
CA GLN A 73 -3.84 -18.73 39.49
C GLN A 73 -2.39 -18.40 39.87
N LEU A 74 -1.80 -17.33 39.31
CA LEU A 74 -0.39 -17.01 39.49
C LEU A 74 0.06 -16.96 40.97
N TRP A 75 -0.63 -16.20 41.83
CA TRP A 75 -0.22 -16.08 43.23
C TRP A 75 -0.51 -17.34 44.05
N ALA A 76 -1.57 -18.08 43.72
CA ALA A 76 -1.90 -19.35 44.37
C ALA A 76 -0.79 -20.39 44.12
N VAL A 77 -0.22 -20.42 42.91
CA VAL A 77 0.90 -21.30 42.58
C VAL A 77 2.20 -20.86 43.27
N LEU A 78 2.53 -19.57 43.25
CA LEU A 78 3.79 -19.05 43.81
C LEU A 78 3.84 -19.08 45.34
N SER A 79 2.69 -18.95 46.01
CA SER A 79 2.58 -19.04 47.46
C SER A 79 2.44 -20.48 47.97
N ASN A 80 2.21 -21.46 47.09
CA ASN A 80 2.11 -22.86 47.47
C ASN A 80 3.48 -23.42 47.91
N ARG A 81 3.58 -23.79 49.19
CA ARG A 81 4.81 -24.28 49.81
C ARG A 81 5.22 -25.68 49.36
N ASP A 82 4.33 -26.43 48.73
CA ASP A 82 4.63 -27.72 48.11
C ASP A 82 5.33 -27.55 46.75
N ILE A 83 5.16 -26.39 46.10
CA ILE A 83 5.77 -26.07 44.80
C ILE A 83 7.09 -25.30 45.00
N VAL A 84 7.07 -24.31 45.89
CA VAL A 84 8.23 -23.52 46.29
C VAL A 84 8.39 -23.57 47.81
N CYS A 85 9.35 -24.36 48.27
CA CYS A 85 9.53 -24.71 49.68
C CYS A 85 10.18 -23.59 50.51
N TRP A 86 9.51 -22.44 50.63
CA TRP A 86 9.96 -21.33 51.46
C TRP A 86 9.98 -21.69 52.96
N GLN A 87 10.98 -21.14 53.66
CA GLN A 87 10.97 -21.07 55.12
C GLN A 87 9.73 -20.29 55.61
N PRO A 88 9.03 -20.72 56.68
CA PRO A 88 7.76 -20.10 57.11
C PRO A 88 7.86 -18.59 57.33
N GLN A 89 8.98 -18.12 57.89
CA GLN A 89 9.20 -16.71 58.21
C GLN A 89 9.48 -15.88 56.95
N THR A 90 10.27 -16.40 56.02
CA THR A 90 10.55 -15.77 54.71
C THR A 90 9.29 -15.73 53.86
N TRP A 91 8.47 -16.80 53.88
CA TRP A 91 7.18 -16.84 53.21
C TRP A 91 6.27 -15.68 53.66
N GLY A 92 6.20 -15.41 54.96
CA GLY A 92 5.41 -14.30 55.53
C GLY A 92 5.92 -12.90 55.15
N ARG A 93 7.15 -12.77 54.63
CA ARG A 93 7.66 -11.52 54.04
C ARG A 93 7.24 -11.34 52.58
N LEU A 94 7.06 -12.44 51.87
CA LEU A 94 6.78 -12.46 50.43
C LEU A 94 5.29 -12.45 50.12
N TYR A 95 4.47 -13.07 50.97
CA TYR A 95 3.04 -13.27 50.77
C TYR A 95 2.22 -12.90 52.02
N SER A 96 0.96 -12.53 51.80
CA SER A 96 -0.02 -12.39 52.89
C SER A 96 -0.52 -13.75 53.35
N SER A 97 -1.23 -13.80 54.47
CA SER A 97 -1.87 -15.04 54.97
C SER A 97 -2.79 -15.71 53.94
N ASN A 98 -3.30 -14.93 52.98
CA ASN A 98 -4.19 -15.41 51.91
C ASN A 98 -3.43 -15.77 50.63
N GLY A 99 -2.09 -15.82 50.65
CA GLY A 99 -1.25 -16.19 49.50
C GLY A 99 -1.05 -15.09 48.45
N ASN A 100 -1.55 -13.86 48.70
CA ASN A 100 -1.36 -12.74 47.79
C ASN A 100 0.02 -12.11 47.95
N LEU A 101 0.55 -11.53 46.87
CA LEU A 101 1.84 -10.84 46.88
C LEU A 101 1.83 -9.65 47.85
N GLN A 102 2.85 -9.57 48.72
CA GLN A 102 3.08 -8.37 49.54
C GLN A 102 3.59 -7.20 48.68
N ILE A 103 3.20 -5.97 49.01
CA ILE A 103 3.63 -4.77 48.27
C ILE A 103 5.16 -4.64 48.24
N SER A 104 5.82 -4.92 49.37
CA SER A 104 7.28 -4.90 49.49
C SER A 104 7.96 -5.88 48.52
N HIS A 105 7.36 -7.05 48.33
CA HIS A 105 7.82 -8.04 47.37
C HIS A 105 7.61 -7.57 45.93
N GLY A 106 6.43 -7.04 45.61
CA GLY A 106 6.16 -6.45 44.30
C GLY A 106 7.14 -5.33 43.92
N GLN A 107 7.52 -4.48 44.87
CA GLN A 107 8.53 -3.44 44.67
C GLN A 107 9.93 -4.00 44.36
N LEU A 108 10.30 -5.16 44.92
CA LEU A 108 11.56 -5.82 44.57
C LEU A 108 11.54 -6.32 43.12
N LEU A 109 10.42 -6.92 42.68
CA LEU A 109 10.25 -7.37 41.29
C LEU A 109 10.31 -6.18 40.31
N GLU A 110 9.65 -5.08 40.65
CA GLU A 110 9.64 -3.85 39.85
C GLU A 110 11.05 -3.23 39.74
N ARG A 111 11.78 -3.11 40.87
CA ARG A 111 13.17 -2.65 40.87
C ARG A 111 14.08 -3.52 40.03
N ALA A 112 13.89 -4.85 40.08
CA ALA A 112 14.67 -5.78 39.29
C ALA A 112 14.36 -5.67 37.79
N ALA A 113 13.08 -5.58 37.44
CA ALA A 113 12.65 -5.40 36.05
C ALA A 113 13.20 -4.11 35.45
N LEU A 114 13.16 -3.00 36.18
CA LEU A 114 13.74 -1.73 35.76
C LEU A 114 15.27 -1.79 35.68
N TRP A 115 15.92 -2.40 36.67
CA TRP A 115 17.39 -2.52 36.71
C TRP A 115 17.95 -3.38 35.56
N LEU A 116 17.27 -4.49 35.28
CA LEU A 116 17.63 -5.39 34.20
C LEU A 116 17.03 -4.97 32.85
N GLU A 117 16.19 -3.93 32.82
CA GLU A 117 15.43 -3.47 31.65
C GLU A 117 14.70 -4.63 30.95
N LEU A 118 13.99 -5.40 31.78
CA LEU A 118 13.11 -6.46 31.35
C LEU A 118 11.83 -5.89 30.75
N ARG A 119 11.19 -6.66 29.89
CA ARG A 119 9.88 -6.33 29.35
C ARG A 119 8.85 -6.20 30.47
N HIS A 120 8.16 -5.07 30.54
CA HIS A 120 7.17 -4.80 31.57
C HIS A 120 6.07 -3.89 31.04
N ALA A 121 4.97 -3.78 31.79
CA ALA A 121 3.84 -2.92 31.45
C ALA A 121 3.50 -1.97 32.61
N PHE A 122 4.51 -1.34 33.21
CA PHE A 122 4.30 -0.42 34.34
C PHE A 122 3.67 0.92 33.92
N ASP A 123 3.79 1.31 32.65
CA ASP A 123 3.23 2.56 32.10
C ASP A 123 1.74 2.46 31.76
N VAL A 124 1.13 1.28 31.93
CA VAL A 124 -0.30 1.07 31.76
C VAL A 124 -0.94 1.06 33.15
N GLU A 125 -1.88 1.96 33.42
CA GLU A 125 -2.65 1.99 34.67
C GLU A 125 -3.53 0.73 34.77
N ASP A 126 -2.98 -0.34 35.35
CA ASP A 126 -3.65 -1.63 35.53
C ASP A 126 -3.39 -2.19 36.95
N ALA A 127 -4.44 -2.71 37.58
CA ALA A 127 -4.41 -3.34 38.90
C ALA A 127 -3.52 -4.62 38.94
N HIS A 128 -3.15 -5.17 37.78
CA HIS A 128 -2.43 -6.44 37.66
C HIS A 128 -0.98 -6.31 37.16
N LYS A 129 -0.32 -5.17 37.35
CA LYS A 129 1.04 -4.89 36.82
C LYS A 129 2.09 -5.98 37.06
N TRP A 130 2.14 -6.60 38.24
CA TRP A 130 3.12 -7.66 38.54
C TRP A 130 2.73 -9.03 37.96
N TYR A 131 1.43 -9.28 37.76
CA TYR A 131 0.95 -10.46 37.06
C TYR A 131 1.38 -10.41 35.59
N ARG A 132 1.19 -9.24 34.95
CA ARG A 132 1.59 -9.00 33.57
C ARG A 132 3.11 -9.02 33.40
N LEU A 133 3.86 -8.47 34.36
CA LEU A 133 5.33 -8.54 34.38
C LEU A 133 5.82 -9.98 34.23
N ILE A 134 5.32 -10.92 35.04
CA ILE A 134 5.77 -12.32 35.03
C ILE A 134 5.41 -13.01 33.71
N HIS A 135 4.20 -12.80 33.19
CA HIS A 135 3.78 -13.42 31.93
C HIS A 135 4.58 -12.91 30.72
N LEU A 136 4.95 -11.62 30.69
CA LEU A 136 5.81 -11.07 29.64
C LEU A 136 7.22 -11.71 29.63
N GLN A 137 7.65 -12.31 30.74
CA GLN A 137 8.94 -13.01 30.79
C GLN A 137 8.93 -14.39 30.14
N ILE A 138 7.74 -14.98 29.93
CA ILE A 138 7.58 -16.39 29.53
C ILE A 138 6.60 -16.60 28.37
N GLY A 139 5.79 -15.59 28.02
CA GLY A 139 4.75 -15.63 26.99
C GLY A 139 3.48 -16.33 27.45
N PHE A 140 3.54 -17.65 27.63
CA PHE A 140 2.41 -18.48 28.06
C PHE A 140 2.86 -19.62 28.98
N THR A 141 1.91 -20.24 29.69
CA THR A 141 2.16 -21.39 30.57
C THR A 141 1.98 -22.71 29.81
N HIS A 142 2.58 -23.80 30.32
CA HIS A 142 2.44 -25.14 29.70
C HIS A 142 0.99 -25.58 29.57
N GLU A 143 0.23 -25.45 30.66
CA GLU A 143 -1.12 -26.01 30.77
C GLU A 143 -2.15 -25.17 30.00
N ASP A 144 -2.00 -23.84 29.98
CA ASP A 144 -2.83 -23.00 29.13
C ASP A 144 -2.55 -23.27 27.65
N ALA A 145 -1.28 -23.46 27.26
CA ALA A 145 -0.95 -23.83 25.88
C ALA A 145 -1.49 -25.22 25.52
N LYS A 146 -1.35 -26.22 26.40
CA LYS A 146 -1.85 -27.57 26.14
C LYS A 146 -3.37 -27.62 25.92
N SER A 147 -4.12 -26.78 26.64
CA SER A 147 -5.58 -26.75 26.59
C SER A 147 -6.15 -25.81 25.52
N ARG A 148 -5.54 -24.62 25.34
CA ARG A 148 -6.11 -23.51 24.55
C ARG A 148 -5.27 -23.08 23.35
N LEU A 149 -4.07 -23.60 23.14
CA LEU A 149 -3.24 -23.22 21.99
C LEU A 149 -3.98 -23.44 20.66
N LYS A 150 -4.78 -24.50 20.57
CA LYS A 150 -5.64 -24.75 19.40
C LYS A 150 -6.59 -23.58 19.12
N ASP A 151 -7.15 -22.99 20.17
CA ASP A 151 -8.15 -21.93 20.09
C ASP A 151 -7.46 -20.60 19.76
N TRP A 152 -6.32 -20.32 20.40
CA TRP A 152 -5.49 -19.14 20.12
C TRP A 152 -4.98 -19.12 18.68
N LEU A 153 -4.49 -20.24 18.18
CA LEU A 153 -4.03 -20.37 16.79
C LEU A 153 -5.20 -20.34 15.78
N SER A 154 -6.45 -20.49 16.24
CA SER A 154 -7.68 -20.33 15.43
C SER A 154 -8.19 -18.88 15.39
N GLY A 155 -7.50 -17.94 16.03
CA GLY A 155 -7.93 -16.54 16.10
C GLY A 155 -8.79 -16.19 17.32
N GLN A 156 -8.96 -17.10 18.29
CA GLN A 156 -9.49 -16.66 19.59
C GLN A 156 -8.45 -15.81 20.32
N TRP A 157 -8.92 -14.78 21.03
CA TRP A 157 -8.08 -13.83 21.77
C TRP A 157 -7.08 -14.55 22.68
N PRO A 158 -5.76 -14.45 22.40
CA PRO A 158 -4.75 -15.03 23.27
C PRO A 158 -4.56 -14.15 24.53
N PRO A 159 -3.84 -14.63 25.56
CA PRO A 159 -3.55 -13.82 26.74
C PRO A 159 -2.85 -12.50 26.38
N VAL A 160 -3.10 -11.44 27.14
CA VAL A 160 -2.56 -10.09 26.88
C VAL A 160 -1.03 -10.08 26.71
N ALA A 161 -0.30 -10.91 27.47
CA ALA A 161 1.15 -11.02 27.32
C ALA A 161 1.58 -11.61 25.96
N VAL A 162 0.80 -12.56 25.42
CA VAL A 162 1.00 -13.11 24.07
C VAL A 162 0.71 -12.04 23.03
N GLN A 163 -0.39 -11.29 23.17
CA GLN A 163 -0.72 -10.17 22.26
C GLN A 163 0.42 -9.13 22.24
N THR A 164 0.87 -8.69 23.42
CA THR A 164 1.97 -7.73 23.55
C THR A 164 3.24 -8.25 22.85
N LEU A 165 3.62 -9.53 23.04
CA LEU A 165 4.78 -10.12 22.37
C LEU A 165 4.59 -10.29 20.86
N LEU A 166 3.36 -10.39 20.36
CA LEU A 166 3.05 -10.45 18.93
C LEU A 166 3.09 -9.07 18.25
N GLU A 167 2.89 -7.99 19.01
CA GLU A 167 2.90 -6.60 18.51
C GLU A 167 4.29 -5.94 18.58
N GLU A 168 5.11 -6.35 19.54
CA GLU A 168 6.43 -5.77 19.79
C GLU A 168 7.45 -6.11 18.69
N ARG A 169 8.41 -5.20 18.46
CA ARG A 169 9.32 -5.28 17.31
C ARG A 169 10.78 -5.54 17.67
N ASP A 170 11.09 -5.80 18.94
CA ASP A 170 12.46 -6.11 19.36
C ASP A 170 12.84 -7.58 19.09
N PRO A 171 14.14 -7.92 19.04
CA PRO A 171 14.60 -9.23 18.60
C PRO A 171 14.06 -10.42 19.41
N GLY A 172 13.85 -10.26 20.72
CA GLY A 172 13.31 -11.31 21.59
C GLY A 172 11.84 -11.62 21.28
N ALA A 173 11.05 -10.56 21.05
CA ALA A 173 9.65 -10.67 20.61
C ALA A 173 9.54 -11.27 19.20
N LEU A 174 10.47 -10.96 18.29
CA LEU A 174 10.50 -11.57 16.95
C LEU A 174 10.71 -13.08 16.99
N GLU A 175 11.52 -13.61 17.90
CA GLU A 175 11.69 -15.07 18.05
C GLU A 175 10.41 -15.74 18.59
N PHE A 176 9.71 -15.08 19.51
CA PHE A 176 8.38 -15.52 19.98
C PHE A 176 7.37 -15.56 18.81
N GLN A 177 7.33 -14.50 18.01
CA GLN A 177 6.48 -14.42 16.81
C GLN A 177 6.82 -15.54 15.82
N ARG A 178 8.08 -15.78 15.51
CA ARG A 178 8.49 -16.86 14.59
C ARG A 178 7.99 -18.22 15.05
N MET A 179 8.17 -18.54 16.34
CA MET A 179 7.65 -19.77 16.93
C MET A 179 6.12 -19.84 16.82
N TRP A 180 5.41 -18.76 17.18
CA TRP A 180 3.95 -18.70 17.13
C TRP A 180 3.41 -18.94 15.71
N HIS A 181 4.01 -18.28 14.72
CA HIS A 181 3.65 -18.44 13.31
C HIS A 181 3.99 -19.85 12.81
N ARG A 182 5.16 -20.41 13.15
CA ARG A 182 5.52 -21.78 12.78
C ARG A 182 4.57 -22.82 13.37
N LEU A 183 4.09 -22.64 14.61
CA LEU A 183 3.04 -23.48 15.20
C LEU A 183 1.72 -23.41 14.40
N ARG A 184 1.33 -22.20 13.96
CA ARG A 184 0.16 -21.99 13.09
C ARG A 184 0.35 -22.69 11.74
N GLN A 185 1.52 -22.59 11.13
CA GLN A 185 1.84 -23.23 9.85
C GLN A 185 1.92 -24.76 9.96
N TYR A 186 2.46 -25.28 11.06
CA TYR A 186 2.45 -26.71 11.36
C TYR A 186 1.03 -27.26 11.47
N ARG A 187 0.13 -26.53 12.13
CA ARG A 187 -1.30 -26.87 12.17
C ARG A 187 -1.94 -26.94 10.78
N LEU A 188 -1.59 -26.01 9.90
CA LEU A 188 -2.12 -25.95 8.53
C LEU A 188 -1.45 -26.97 7.58
N GLY A 189 -0.53 -27.82 8.08
CA GLY A 189 0.17 -28.81 7.27
C GLY A 189 1.36 -28.26 6.45
N ASN A 190 1.67 -26.97 6.58
CA ASN A 190 2.69 -26.26 5.80
C ASN A 190 4.11 -26.41 6.34
N VAL A 191 4.27 -26.96 7.55
CA VAL A 191 5.55 -27.29 8.16
C VAL A 191 5.51 -28.76 8.57
N SER A 192 6.59 -29.50 8.28
CA SER A 192 6.67 -30.91 8.65
C SER A 192 6.86 -31.10 10.16
N LYS A 193 6.32 -32.19 10.72
CA LYS A 193 6.51 -32.54 12.15
C LYS A 193 7.99 -32.57 12.57
N PRO A 194 8.94 -33.13 11.78
CA PRO A 194 10.36 -33.11 12.14
C PRO A 194 10.94 -31.69 12.22
N SER A 195 10.63 -30.82 11.25
CA SER A 195 11.12 -29.44 11.21
C SER A 195 10.55 -28.60 12.37
N MET A 196 9.25 -28.73 12.66
CA MET A 196 8.64 -28.05 13.80
C MET A 196 9.21 -28.53 15.13
N LYS A 197 9.43 -29.84 15.26
CA LYS A 197 10.04 -30.46 16.45
C LYS A 197 11.45 -29.96 16.71
N GLU A 198 12.26 -29.80 15.66
CA GLU A 198 13.61 -29.24 15.77
C GLU A 198 13.56 -27.78 16.23
N HIS A 199 12.68 -26.97 15.64
CA HIS A 199 12.53 -25.57 15.99
C HIS A 199 12.03 -25.34 17.43
N LEU A 200 11.04 -26.11 17.90
CA LEU A 200 10.55 -26.00 19.27
C LEU A 200 11.61 -26.37 20.30
N LYS A 201 12.51 -27.33 19.98
CA LYS A 201 13.62 -27.70 20.86
C LYS A 201 14.69 -26.62 20.97
N SER A 202 14.88 -25.81 19.93
CA SER A 202 15.85 -24.71 19.92
C SER A 202 15.26 -23.37 20.40
N CYS A 203 13.93 -23.28 20.54
CA CYS A 203 13.24 -22.04 20.89
C CYS A 203 13.34 -21.73 22.39
N CYS A 204 13.80 -20.54 22.76
CA CYS A 204 13.94 -20.13 24.16
C CYS A 204 12.60 -19.97 24.91
N TRP A 205 11.51 -19.76 24.18
CA TRP A 205 10.15 -19.56 24.72
C TRP A 205 9.43 -20.87 25.07
N VAL A 206 9.93 -22.01 24.59
CA VAL A 206 9.34 -23.35 24.85
C VAL A 206 10.35 -24.24 25.54
N LEU A 207 9.90 -24.98 26.56
CA LEU A 207 10.76 -26.00 27.18
C LEU A 207 10.83 -27.24 26.29
N PRO A 208 12.01 -27.86 26.09
CA PRO A 208 12.16 -29.01 25.20
C PRO A 208 11.17 -30.16 25.51
N GLU A 209 10.84 -30.38 26.78
CA GLU A 209 9.87 -31.38 27.24
C GLU A 209 8.42 -31.11 26.80
N TRP A 210 8.06 -29.86 26.46
CA TRP A 210 6.71 -29.51 26.01
C TRP A 210 6.46 -29.83 24.54
N THR A 211 7.52 -30.15 23.79
CA THR A 211 7.47 -30.20 22.33
C THR A 211 6.35 -31.09 21.80
N GLU A 212 6.20 -32.33 22.30
CA GLU A 212 5.15 -33.24 21.80
C GLU A 212 3.74 -32.78 22.22
N ASP A 213 3.60 -32.21 23.42
CA ASP A 213 2.32 -31.69 23.91
C ASP A 213 1.85 -30.50 23.07
N LEU A 214 2.75 -29.57 22.71
CA LEU A 214 2.43 -28.42 21.86
C LEU A 214 2.12 -28.82 20.43
N LEU A 215 2.87 -29.78 19.85
CA LEU A 215 2.57 -30.32 18.53
C LEU A 215 1.18 -31.00 18.51
N LYS A 216 0.83 -31.73 19.57
CA LYS A 216 -0.50 -32.34 19.72
C LYS A 216 -1.58 -31.28 19.89
N ALA A 217 -1.36 -30.29 20.74
CA ALA A 217 -2.32 -29.21 21.00
C ALA A 217 -2.58 -28.37 19.74
N ALA A 218 -1.55 -28.07 18.95
CA ALA A 218 -1.69 -27.32 17.70
C ALA A 218 -2.58 -28.03 16.67
N LEU A 219 -2.63 -29.36 16.65
CA LEU A 219 -3.38 -30.17 15.68
C LEU A 219 -4.81 -30.55 16.12
N ALA A 220 -5.21 -30.24 17.35
CA ALA A 220 -6.43 -30.78 17.96
C ALA A 220 -7.74 -30.03 17.61
N ALA A 221 -7.83 -29.30 16.47
CA ALA A 221 -8.97 -28.45 16.12
C ALA A 221 -9.55 -28.73 14.72
N ASP A 222 -10.88 -28.62 14.59
CA ASP A 222 -11.58 -28.59 13.31
C ASP A 222 -11.28 -27.28 12.55
N VAL A 223 -11.25 -27.36 11.22
CA VAL A 223 -10.92 -26.25 10.32
C VAL A 223 -12.12 -25.33 10.18
N THR A 224 -12.11 -24.20 10.90
CA THR A 224 -13.02 -23.08 10.67
C THR A 224 -12.22 -21.89 10.14
N PRO A 225 -12.44 -21.46 8.89
CA PRO A 225 -11.89 -20.19 8.40
C PRO A 225 -12.84 -19.05 8.78
N LEU A 226 -12.37 -18.00 9.44
CA LEU A 226 -13.14 -16.76 9.56
C LEU A 226 -12.28 -15.50 9.77
N ALA A 227 -12.58 -14.54 8.87
CA ALA A 227 -12.67 -13.08 8.96
C ALA A 227 -11.63 -12.24 9.72
N ASN A 228 -10.98 -11.38 8.92
CA ASN A 228 -10.57 -10.00 9.17
C ASN A 228 -10.53 -9.51 10.62
N ASP A 229 -9.32 -9.27 11.12
CA ASP A 229 -8.92 -7.97 11.66
C ASP A 229 -7.38 -7.85 11.66
N GLU A 230 -6.91 -6.61 11.46
CA GLU A 230 -5.52 -6.10 11.46
C GLU A 230 -4.70 -6.19 10.15
N GLU A 231 -5.24 -5.54 9.12
CA GLU A 231 -4.44 -4.90 8.06
C GLU A 231 -3.54 -3.81 8.68
N GLU A 232 -2.30 -4.13 9.09
CA GLU A 232 -1.10 -3.28 8.86
C GLU A 232 0.26 -3.83 9.34
N SER A 233 0.39 -5.06 9.88
CA SER A 233 1.69 -5.50 10.45
C SER A 233 2.33 -6.80 9.92
N ILE A 234 1.71 -7.61 9.06
CA ILE A 234 2.35 -8.83 8.50
C ILE A 234 2.38 -8.76 6.97
N SER A 235 3.45 -8.21 6.39
CA SER A 235 3.60 -8.12 4.91
C SER A 235 4.88 -8.77 4.36
N GLN A 236 5.75 -9.31 5.22
CA GLN A 236 7.05 -9.83 4.78
C GLN A 236 6.99 -11.34 4.53
N PHE A 237 7.19 -11.76 3.27
CA PHE A 237 7.17 -13.18 2.86
C PHE A 237 8.58 -13.82 2.84
N TYR A 238 9.55 -13.23 3.54
CA TYR A 238 10.95 -13.66 3.54
C TYR A 238 11.64 -13.33 4.87
N THR A 239 12.70 -14.07 5.21
CA THR A 239 13.53 -13.84 6.42
C THR A 239 14.58 -12.74 6.22
N SER A 240 15.24 -12.30 7.30
CA SER A 240 16.34 -11.34 7.19
C SER A 240 17.50 -11.88 6.33
N PRO A 241 18.12 -11.05 5.48
CA PRO A 241 19.27 -11.46 4.68
C PRO A 241 20.44 -11.96 5.54
N THR A 242 21.04 -13.06 5.11
CA THR A 242 22.21 -13.67 5.76
C THR A 242 23.38 -13.69 4.79
N LEU A 243 24.54 -13.19 5.23
CA LEU A 243 25.80 -13.25 4.51
C LEU A 243 26.45 -14.63 4.69
N LYS A 244 26.76 -15.29 3.58
CA LYS A 244 27.55 -16.53 3.55
C LYS A 244 28.90 -16.27 2.91
N TRP A 245 29.95 -16.41 3.71
CA TRP A 245 31.32 -16.29 3.25
C TRP A 245 32.27 -17.10 4.13
N ASP A 246 33.19 -17.85 3.54
CA ASP A 246 34.19 -18.68 4.22
C ASP A 246 35.59 -18.03 4.26
N GLY A 247 35.75 -16.85 3.64
CA GLY A 247 37.02 -16.12 3.56
C GLY A 247 37.84 -16.40 2.29
N LEU A 248 37.50 -17.44 1.52
CA LEU A 248 38.23 -17.89 0.34
C LEU A 248 37.37 -17.89 -0.94
N GLY A 249 36.08 -18.19 -0.81
CA GLY A 249 35.09 -18.22 -1.89
C GLY A 249 34.42 -16.87 -2.15
N LEU A 250 33.47 -16.88 -3.09
CA LEU A 250 32.65 -15.71 -3.40
C LEU A 250 31.61 -15.49 -2.30
N PRO A 251 31.51 -14.27 -1.73
CA PRO A 251 30.47 -13.96 -0.76
C PRO A 251 29.10 -13.95 -1.43
N SER A 252 28.09 -14.47 -0.73
CA SER A 252 26.71 -14.54 -1.20
C SER A 252 25.73 -14.13 -0.10
N PHE A 253 24.57 -13.61 -0.48
CA PHE A 253 23.47 -13.34 0.45
C PHE A 253 22.32 -14.29 0.19
N SER A 254 21.67 -14.77 1.27
CA SER A 254 20.52 -15.66 1.16
C SER A 254 19.38 -15.29 2.10
N VAL A 255 18.15 -15.65 1.71
CA VAL A 255 16.92 -15.53 2.51
C VAL A 255 16.07 -16.78 2.39
N GLU A 256 15.25 -17.06 3.40
CA GLU A 256 14.25 -18.12 3.34
C GLU A 256 12.88 -17.49 3.07
N LEU A 257 12.05 -18.17 2.27
CA LEU A 257 10.68 -17.74 2.01
C LEU A 257 9.77 -18.18 3.16
N CYS A 258 8.92 -17.27 3.65
CA CYS A 258 7.97 -17.50 4.73
C CYS A 258 6.62 -16.84 4.42
N HIS A 259 5.59 -17.10 5.23
CA HIS A 259 4.23 -16.53 5.06
C HIS A 259 3.59 -16.79 3.68
N LEU A 260 4.00 -17.87 2.99
CA LEU A 260 3.53 -18.18 1.64
C LEU A 260 2.03 -18.50 1.57
N ASN A 261 1.41 -18.84 2.71
CA ASN A 261 0.00 -19.19 2.80
C ASN A 261 -0.91 -17.98 2.98
N GLU A 262 -0.33 -16.80 3.22
CA GLU A 262 -1.04 -15.52 3.29
C GLU A 262 -1.07 -14.84 1.91
N ILE A 263 -0.48 -15.47 0.89
CA ILE A 263 -0.47 -14.95 -0.48
C ILE A 263 -1.75 -15.39 -1.17
N GLU A 264 -2.59 -14.43 -1.53
CA GLU A 264 -3.80 -14.66 -2.32
C GLU A 264 -3.46 -14.54 -3.81
N ALA A 265 -3.42 -15.67 -4.52
CA ALA A 265 -3.30 -15.69 -5.98
C ALA A 265 -3.97 -16.93 -6.59
N GLU A 266 -4.45 -16.79 -7.83
CA GLU A 266 -5.27 -17.81 -8.49
C GLU A 266 -4.46 -19.00 -9.03
N GLY A 267 -3.20 -18.81 -9.41
CA GLY A 267 -2.31 -19.85 -9.94
C GLY A 267 -0.88 -19.81 -9.38
N ASP A 268 0.01 -20.61 -9.96
CA ASP A 268 1.42 -20.67 -9.57
C ASP A 268 2.11 -19.31 -9.72
N LEU A 269 3.12 -19.08 -8.88
CA LEU A 269 3.88 -17.83 -8.85
C LEU A 269 5.35 -18.07 -9.16
N GLU A 270 6.02 -17.02 -9.62
CA GLU A 270 7.46 -16.96 -9.79
C GLU A 270 8.04 -15.94 -8.79
N VAL A 271 9.08 -16.36 -8.08
CA VAL A 271 9.92 -15.47 -7.27
C VAL A 271 11.00 -14.92 -8.17
N ARG A 272 10.92 -13.63 -8.50
CA ARG A 272 11.91 -12.92 -9.31
C ARG A 272 12.80 -12.03 -8.45
N VAL A 273 14.10 -12.15 -8.65
CA VAL A 273 15.12 -11.30 -8.03
C VAL A 273 15.88 -10.59 -9.15
N GLN A 274 15.89 -9.25 -9.12
CA GLN A 274 16.45 -8.41 -10.19
C GLN A 274 15.95 -8.80 -11.60
N GLY A 275 14.68 -9.20 -11.71
CA GLY A 275 14.05 -9.58 -12.97
C GLY A 275 14.31 -11.01 -13.45
N ARG A 276 15.14 -11.80 -12.73
CA ARG A 276 15.38 -13.22 -13.03
C ARG A 276 14.54 -14.11 -12.12
N VAL A 277 13.93 -15.15 -12.67
CA VAL A 277 13.22 -16.18 -11.91
C VAL A 277 14.24 -16.99 -11.10
N GLN A 278 14.08 -17.00 -9.78
CA GLN A 278 14.94 -17.71 -8.84
C GLN A 278 14.25 -18.94 -8.23
N ALA A 279 12.93 -18.92 -8.10
CA ALA A 279 12.12 -20.03 -7.62
C ALA A 279 10.71 -19.95 -8.21
N ARG A 280 10.01 -21.08 -8.24
CA ARG A 280 8.56 -21.13 -8.52
C ARG A 280 7.82 -21.55 -7.27
N LEU A 281 6.69 -20.92 -7.02
CA LEU A 281 5.78 -21.31 -5.96
C LEU A 281 4.58 -22.03 -6.57
N LEU A 282 4.46 -23.30 -6.26
CA LEU A 282 3.38 -24.16 -6.71
C LEU A 282 2.20 -24.04 -5.75
N LYS A 283 1.04 -23.70 -6.28
CA LYS A 283 -0.19 -23.59 -5.49
C LYS A 283 -0.58 -24.96 -4.96
N GLN A 284 -0.93 -25.03 -3.68
CA GLN A 284 -1.31 -26.28 -3.03
C GLN A 284 -2.83 -26.45 -2.99
N ASP A 285 -3.31 -27.70 -3.07
CA ASP A 285 -4.74 -28.04 -3.03
C ASP A 285 -5.43 -27.58 -1.73
N ALA A 286 -4.67 -27.47 -0.64
CA ALA A 286 -5.14 -27.02 0.68
C ALA A 286 -5.16 -25.48 0.84
N GLY A 287 -4.80 -24.73 -0.20
CA GLY A 287 -4.53 -23.29 -0.14
C GLY A 287 -3.07 -22.98 0.20
N GLY A 288 -2.59 -21.81 -0.24
CA GLY A 288 -1.20 -21.39 -0.08
C GLY A 288 -0.23 -21.95 -1.14
N PHE A 289 1.06 -21.83 -0.85
CA PHE A 289 2.13 -21.97 -1.84
C PHE A 289 3.35 -22.72 -1.28
N ALA A 290 3.90 -23.63 -2.09
CA ALA A 290 5.15 -24.33 -1.77
C ALA A 290 6.23 -24.03 -2.83
N PRO A 291 7.47 -23.70 -2.45
CA PRO A 291 8.55 -23.48 -3.40
C PRO A 291 8.98 -24.79 -4.07
N ASP A 292 9.33 -24.73 -5.35
CA ASP A 292 9.88 -25.83 -6.14
C ASP A 292 11.36 -26.14 -5.80
N MET A 293 11.97 -25.33 -4.95
CA MET A 293 13.34 -25.47 -4.48
C MET A 293 13.41 -25.89 -3.01
N GLN A 294 14.50 -26.58 -2.65
CA GLN A 294 14.85 -26.87 -1.26
C GLN A 294 15.91 -25.89 -0.76
N GLY A 295 15.65 -25.23 0.38
CA GLY A 295 16.62 -24.36 1.06
C GLY A 295 16.41 -22.85 0.84
N ALA A 296 17.44 -22.07 1.13
CA ALA A 296 17.40 -20.60 1.06
C ALA A 296 17.61 -20.06 -0.37
N LEU A 297 16.87 -19.03 -0.72
CA LEU A 297 16.97 -18.27 -1.96
C LEU A 297 18.24 -17.42 -1.97
N ILE A 298 19.07 -17.55 -3.01
CA ILE A 298 20.30 -16.77 -3.19
C ILE A 298 19.96 -15.44 -3.88
N LEU A 299 20.38 -14.32 -3.29
CA LEU A 299 20.05 -12.96 -3.76
C LEU A 299 21.13 -12.35 -4.67
N GLY A 300 22.29 -13.00 -4.78
CA GLY A 300 23.41 -12.62 -5.63
C GLY A 300 24.75 -13.10 -5.06
N GLU A 301 25.81 -12.98 -5.86
CA GLU A 301 27.17 -13.43 -5.49
C GLU A 301 28.25 -12.45 -5.98
N GLY A 302 29.30 -12.27 -5.17
CA GLY A 302 30.52 -11.54 -5.52
C GLY A 302 30.28 -10.14 -6.10
N ALA A 303 30.88 -9.88 -7.28
CA ALA A 303 30.81 -8.59 -7.95
C ALA A 303 29.40 -8.19 -8.46
N ALA A 304 28.46 -9.14 -8.51
CA ALA A 304 27.07 -8.86 -8.91
C ALA A 304 26.19 -8.39 -7.74
N LEU A 305 26.70 -8.45 -6.50
CA LEU A 305 25.98 -8.00 -5.30
C LEU A 305 25.65 -6.50 -5.35
N ARG A 306 24.52 -6.14 -4.75
CA ARG A 306 24.07 -4.75 -4.56
C ARG A 306 23.68 -4.57 -3.10
N SER A 307 23.79 -3.35 -2.57
CA SER A 307 23.46 -3.07 -1.17
C SER A 307 22.01 -3.32 -0.82
N TRP A 308 21.14 -3.28 -1.84
CA TRP A 308 19.76 -3.69 -1.73
C TRP A 308 19.34 -4.49 -2.97
N VAL A 309 18.31 -5.31 -2.81
CA VAL A 309 17.78 -6.15 -3.86
C VAL A 309 16.25 -6.17 -3.79
N ASP A 310 15.59 -6.05 -4.93
CA ASP A 310 14.15 -6.26 -5.01
C ASP A 310 13.83 -7.75 -5.21
N ILE A 311 12.95 -8.26 -4.36
CA ILE A 311 12.28 -9.56 -4.52
C ILE A 311 10.83 -9.32 -4.92
N ARG A 312 10.38 -10.01 -5.97
CA ARG A 312 9.02 -9.91 -6.50
C ARG A 312 8.39 -11.28 -6.61
N LEU A 313 7.13 -11.37 -6.23
CA LEU A 313 6.23 -12.49 -6.49
C LEU A 313 5.32 -12.08 -7.63
N VAL A 314 5.40 -12.80 -8.74
CA VAL A 314 4.62 -12.53 -9.95
C VAL A 314 3.87 -13.80 -10.35
N SER A 315 2.64 -13.67 -10.82
CA SER A 315 1.89 -14.80 -11.41
C SER A 315 2.34 -15.09 -12.84
N ILE A 316 1.86 -16.21 -13.39
CA ILE A 316 2.18 -16.67 -14.77
C ILE A 316 1.80 -15.63 -15.85
N ASP A 317 0.76 -14.82 -15.61
CA ASP A 317 0.33 -13.71 -16.49
C ASP A 317 1.14 -12.40 -16.28
N GLU A 318 2.25 -12.49 -15.54
CA GLU A 318 3.14 -11.38 -15.15
C GLU A 318 2.51 -10.33 -14.23
N SER A 319 1.36 -10.60 -13.60
CA SER A 319 0.79 -9.71 -12.60
C SER A 319 1.60 -9.75 -11.30
N LEU A 320 1.90 -8.58 -10.72
CA LEU A 320 2.65 -8.49 -9.46
C LEU A 320 1.73 -8.81 -8.28
N VAL A 321 2.06 -9.86 -7.53
CA VAL A 321 1.32 -10.27 -6.34
C VAL A 321 1.89 -9.62 -5.08
N ARG A 322 3.22 -9.68 -4.88
CA ARG A 322 3.91 -9.01 -3.77
C ARG A 322 5.31 -8.56 -4.18
N GLN A 323 5.82 -7.50 -3.55
CA GLN A 323 7.20 -7.04 -3.71
C GLN A 323 7.78 -6.59 -2.38
N ALA A 324 9.09 -6.79 -2.22
CA ALA A 324 9.84 -6.12 -1.18
C ALA A 324 11.26 -5.77 -1.61
N THR A 325 11.83 -4.77 -0.94
CA THR A 325 13.21 -4.35 -1.12
C THR A 325 14.01 -4.76 0.12
N LEU A 326 14.97 -5.67 -0.07
CA LEU A 326 15.84 -6.15 0.99
C LEU A 326 17.11 -5.31 1.04
N VAL A 327 17.50 -4.87 2.23
CA VAL A 327 18.82 -4.27 2.48
C VAL A 327 19.78 -5.39 2.85
N LEU A 328 20.77 -5.66 1.99
CA LEU A 328 21.79 -6.68 2.21
C LEU A 328 22.90 -6.17 3.13
N TRP A 329 23.31 -4.92 2.90
CA TRP A 329 24.16 -4.17 3.82
C TRP A 329 23.76 -2.71 3.77
N ASP A 330 24.04 -2.00 4.85
CA ASP A 330 23.76 -0.57 4.92
C ASP A 330 24.78 0.19 4.07
N ALA A 331 24.41 0.48 2.83
CA ALA A 331 25.18 1.35 1.95
C ALA A 331 25.23 2.81 2.44
N ASP A 332 24.49 3.19 3.48
CA ASP A 332 24.52 4.50 4.13
C ASP A 332 25.42 4.52 5.38
N ALA A 333 25.86 3.37 5.89
CA ALA A 333 26.85 3.26 6.97
C ALA A 333 28.29 3.28 6.45
N GLU A 334 29.25 3.80 7.24
CA GLU A 334 30.68 3.72 6.89
C GLU A 334 31.15 2.28 6.75
N VAL A 335 30.64 1.44 7.65
CA VAL A 335 30.85 0.00 7.63
C VAL A 335 29.53 -0.70 7.97
N SER A 336 29.28 -1.84 7.37
CA SER A 336 28.24 -2.78 7.80
C SER A 336 28.88 -4.00 8.42
N LEU A 337 28.47 -4.34 9.63
CA LEU A 337 29.08 -5.39 10.43
C LEU A 337 28.21 -6.63 10.39
N PHE A 338 28.83 -7.79 10.22
CA PHE A 338 28.16 -9.08 10.15
C PHE A 338 28.82 -10.06 11.10
N ARG A 339 27.99 -10.91 11.69
CA ARG A 339 28.47 -11.99 12.56
C ARG A 339 28.79 -13.23 11.70
N PRO A 340 30.04 -13.74 11.69
CA PRO A 340 30.41 -14.86 10.82
C PRO A 340 29.69 -16.17 11.13
N SER A 341 29.14 -16.33 12.35
CA SER A 341 28.47 -17.57 12.78
C SER A 341 27.11 -17.79 12.13
N ASP A 342 26.37 -16.72 11.84
CA ASP A 342 25.01 -16.78 11.29
C ASP A 342 24.78 -15.85 10.09
N GLY A 343 25.77 -15.03 9.74
CA GLY A 343 25.72 -14.11 8.61
C GLY A 343 24.82 -12.90 8.84
N LEU A 344 24.31 -12.68 10.05
CA LEU A 344 23.37 -11.58 10.32
C LEU A 344 24.12 -10.25 10.46
N MET A 345 23.49 -9.19 9.96
CA MET A 345 23.95 -7.82 10.19
C MET A 345 23.76 -7.45 11.66
N VAL A 346 24.79 -6.87 12.28
CA VAL A 346 24.83 -6.55 13.71
C VAL A 346 25.25 -5.10 13.92
N ALA A 347 24.81 -4.51 15.03
CA ALA A 347 25.27 -3.19 15.45
C ALA A 347 26.62 -3.28 16.18
N GLU A 348 27.40 -2.20 16.18
CA GLU A 348 28.69 -2.10 16.89
C GLU A 348 28.60 -2.42 18.38
N SER A 349 27.50 -2.03 19.02
CA SER A 349 27.23 -2.29 20.44
C SER A 349 27.07 -3.79 20.75
N GLN A 350 26.82 -4.62 19.73
CA GLN A 350 26.68 -6.08 19.86
C GLN A 350 28.00 -6.83 19.64
N LEU A 351 29.06 -6.14 19.22
CA LEU A 351 30.40 -6.71 19.06
C LEU A 351 31.28 -6.36 20.25
N ARG A 352 32.16 -7.29 20.62
CA ARG A 352 33.21 -7.08 21.63
C ARG A 352 34.59 -7.06 20.97
N THR A 353 35.53 -6.32 21.55
CA THR A 353 36.93 -6.33 21.13
C THR A 353 37.49 -7.76 21.11
N GLY A 354 38.16 -8.13 20.01
CA GLY A 354 38.72 -9.48 19.80
C GLY A 354 37.72 -10.54 19.33
N GLN A 355 36.43 -10.22 19.18
CA GLN A 355 35.43 -11.12 18.58
C GLN A 355 35.60 -11.15 17.05
N ALA A 356 35.35 -12.30 16.42
CA ALA A 356 35.36 -12.41 14.97
C ALA A 356 34.18 -11.65 14.34
N PHE A 357 34.43 -10.89 13.28
CA PHE A 357 33.39 -10.21 12.52
C PHE A 357 33.76 -10.06 11.05
N ASP A 358 32.73 -9.97 10.22
CA ASP A 358 32.83 -9.59 8.82
C ASP A 358 32.39 -8.14 8.66
N LEU A 359 33.07 -7.39 7.79
CA LEU A 359 32.89 -5.96 7.63
C LEU A 359 32.82 -5.60 6.16
N ILE A 360 31.71 -4.99 5.74
CA ILE A 360 31.58 -4.40 4.41
C ILE A 360 31.89 -2.91 4.51
N ALA A 361 32.84 -2.44 3.70
CA ALA A 361 33.25 -1.04 3.60
C ALA A 361 33.39 -0.61 2.14
N ALA A 362 33.42 0.70 1.88
CA ALA A 362 33.72 1.21 0.56
C ALA A 362 35.17 0.84 0.15
N GLY A 363 35.39 0.51 -1.12
CA GLY A 363 36.66 -0.05 -1.59
C GLY A 363 37.85 0.92 -1.60
N ASP A 364 37.59 2.21 -1.39
CA ASP A 364 38.57 3.29 -1.22
C ASP A 364 38.98 3.50 0.26
N LEU A 365 38.31 2.84 1.21
CA LEU A 365 38.69 2.87 2.62
C LEU A 365 39.87 1.93 2.89
N GLN A 366 40.87 2.46 3.58
CA GLN A 366 41.99 1.68 4.07
C GLN A 366 41.69 1.19 5.50
N MET A 367 41.66 -0.13 5.66
CA MET A 367 41.48 -0.77 6.96
C MET A 367 42.82 -0.92 7.68
N ILE A 368 42.90 -0.47 8.94
CA ILE A 368 44.11 -0.54 9.77
C ILE A 368 43.74 -1.07 11.17
N PRO A 369 44.32 -2.19 11.65
CA PRO A 369 45.28 -3.06 10.97
C PRO A 369 44.63 -3.82 9.79
N ALA A 370 45.47 -4.33 8.89
CA ALA A 370 44.99 -5.06 7.71
C ALA A 370 44.16 -6.30 8.11
N PRO A 371 43.04 -6.57 7.43
CA PRO A 371 42.17 -7.72 7.71
C PRO A 371 42.82 -9.05 7.31
N SER A 372 42.34 -10.16 7.87
CA SER A 372 42.85 -11.50 7.58
C SER A 372 42.48 -11.98 6.18
N SER A 373 41.33 -11.52 5.65
CA SER A 373 40.87 -11.82 4.30
C SER A 373 40.09 -10.64 3.75
N THR A 374 40.11 -10.46 2.43
CA THR A 374 39.36 -9.41 1.74
C THR A 374 38.84 -9.92 0.41
N ALA A 375 37.57 -9.66 0.12
CA ALA A 375 36.94 -9.97 -1.15
C ALA A 375 36.28 -8.71 -1.74
N GLY A 376 36.40 -8.51 -3.05
CA GLY A 376 35.63 -7.49 -3.74
C GLY A 376 34.16 -7.89 -3.83
N ILE A 377 33.27 -6.94 -3.55
CA ILE A 377 31.83 -7.10 -3.78
C ILE A 377 31.33 -5.98 -4.72
N GLY A 378 30.13 -6.12 -5.26
CA GLY A 378 29.62 -5.18 -6.27
C GLY A 378 29.49 -3.72 -5.77
N ALA A 379 29.31 -2.80 -6.73
CA ALA A 379 29.14 -1.36 -6.49
C ALA A 379 30.32 -0.65 -5.79
N GLY A 380 31.54 -1.18 -5.93
CA GLY A 380 32.75 -0.54 -5.40
C GLY A 380 32.99 -0.76 -3.90
N TYR A 381 32.30 -1.72 -3.28
CA TYR A 381 32.52 -2.10 -1.89
C TYR A 381 33.49 -3.30 -1.77
N ARG A 382 34.05 -3.48 -0.58
CA ARG A 382 34.88 -4.63 -0.21
C ARG A 382 34.36 -5.25 1.08
N LEU A 383 34.43 -6.56 1.15
CA LEU A 383 34.14 -7.36 2.34
C LEU A 383 35.48 -7.76 2.98
N HIS A 384 35.61 -7.56 4.28
CA HIS A 384 36.81 -7.77 5.07
C HIS A 384 36.50 -8.69 6.25
N ARG A 385 37.40 -9.64 6.56
CA ARG A 385 37.28 -10.53 7.73
C ARG A 385 38.29 -10.16 8.80
N TYR A 386 37.84 -10.17 10.05
CA TYR A 386 38.68 -10.17 11.24
C TYR A 386 38.40 -11.43 12.06
N GLU A 387 39.43 -12.27 12.24
CA GLU A 387 39.34 -13.52 12.99
C GLU A 387 39.31 -13.29 14.50
N LYS A 388 38.82 -14.28 15.25
CA LYS A 388 38.81 -14.23 16.71
C LYS A 388 40.25 -14.05 17.24
N GLY A 389 40.44 -13.09 18.16
CA GLY A 389 41.70 -12.84 18.83
C GLY A 389 42.53 -11.66 18.30
N TRP A 390 41.98 -10.82 17.41
CA TRP A 390 42.62 -9.56 17.03
C TRP A 390 42.80 -8.62 18.24
N ALA A 391 43.85 -7.78 18.21
CA ALA A 391 44.20 -6.86 19.28
C ALA A 391 44.30 -5.40 18.78
N GLY A 392 43.99 -4.44 19.65
CA GLY A 392 44.09 -3.00 19.36
C GLY A 392 42.75 -2.39 18.93
N VAL A 393 42.84 -1.36 18.09
CA VAL A 393 41.68 -0.65 17.50
C VAL A 393 41.77 -0.80 15.99
N ILE A 394 40.63 -1.11 15.37
CA ILE A 394 40.49 -1.17 13.92
C ILE A 394 39.90 0.16 13.45
N GLU A 395 40.54 0.79 12.48
CA GLU A 395 40.09 2.03 11.86
C GLU A 395 39.83 1.81 10.36
N ALA A 396 38.75 2.40 9.86
CA ALA A 396 38.56 2.61 8.43
C ALA A 396 38.95 4.06 8.11
N ARG A 397 40.01 4.25 7.33
CA ARG A 397 40.59 5.56 7.02
C ARG A 397 40.44 5.92 5.55
N MET A 398 40.27 7.22 5.29
CA MET A 398 40.37 7.81 3.96
C MET A 398 41.46 8.88 4.01
N GLY A 399 42.64 8.55 3.46
CA GLY A 399 43.84 9.35 3.68
C GLY A 399 44.17 9.44 5.17
N ASP A 400 44.36 10.66 5.68
CA ASP A 400 44.73 10.88 7.08
C ASP A 400 43.55 10.84 8.07
N VAL A 401 42.31 10.81 7.58
CA VAL A 401 41.09 10.90 8.42
C VAL A 401 40.54 9.51 8.73
N ALA A 402 40.39 9.20 10.02
CA ALA A 402 39.64 8.03 10.49
C ALA A 402 38.14 8.32 10.44
N LEU A 403 37.40 7.52 9.67
CA LEU A 403 35.97 7.69 9.43
C LEU A 403 35.11 6.74 10.26
N TRP A 404 35.71 5.64 10.69
CA TRP A 404 35.12 4.66 11.59
C TRP A 404 36.20 4.04 12.47
N THR A 405 35.84 3.68 13.70
CA THR A 405 36.74 3.05 14.67
C THR A 405 36.03 1.98 15.49
N SER A 406 36.71 0.85 15.74
CA SER A 406 36.22 -0.20 16.63
C SER A 406 36.42 0.11 18.12
N ALA A 407 36.97 1.29 18.47
CA ALA A 407 37.25 1.66 19.86
C ALA A 407 35.99 1.75 20.74
N GLU A 408 34.83 1.91 20.09
CA GLU A 408 33.53 2.04 20.72
C GLU A 408 32.73 0.73 20.77
N PHE A 409 33.34 -0.40 20.39
CA PHE A 409 32.70 -1.72 20.51
C PHE A 409 32.27 -2.00 21.96
N GLY A 410 31.02 -2.41 22.12
CA GLY A 410 30.40 -2.66 23.43
C GLY A 410 30.03 -1.41 24.24
N LYS A 411 30.26 -0.19 23.74
CA LYS A 411 29.77 1.06 24.35
C LYS A 411 28.45 1.48 23.70
N GLN A 412 27.58 2.14 24.47
CA GLN A 412 26.43 2.81 23.87
C GLN A 412 26.91 4.08 23.15
N PRO A 413 26.48 4.31 21.90
CA PRO A 413 26.86 5.53 21.18
C PRO A 413 26.34 6.75 21.96
N GLU A 414 27.23 7.72 22.24
CA GLU A 414 26.82 9.07 22.63
C GLU A 414 25.97 9.63 21.49
N GLN A 415 24.65 9.76 21.70
CA GLN A 415 23.73 10.23 20.68
C GLN A 415 24.00 11.71 20.38
N LEU A 416 24.71 11.99 19.30
CA LEU A 416 24.46 13.20 18.54
C LEU A 416 23.01 13.16 18.06
N THR A 417 22.22 14.14 18.47
CA THR A 417 20.86 14.28 17.95
C THR A 417 20.93 14.52 16.45
N LEU A 418 20.06 13.84 15.68
CA LEU A 418 19.90 14.02 14.24
C LEU A 418 19.65 15.49 13.82
N GLU A 419 19.28 16.35 14.77
CA GLU A 419 19.08 17.80 14.57
C GLU A 419 20.38 18.62 14.51
N ALA A 420 21.53 18.04 14.83
CA ALA A 420 22.83 18.75 14.82
C ALA A 420 23.25 19.20 13.42
N VAL A 421 22.79 18.53 12.36
CA VAL A 421 23.01 18.91 10.97
C VAL A 421 21.71 18.84 10.20
N ARG A 422 21.37 19.94 9.51
CA ARG A 422 20.21 20.02 8.63
C ARG A 422 20.68 20.23 7.20
N ALA A 423 20.21 19.38 6.28
CA ALA A 423 20.35 19.62 4.85
C ALA A 423 18.96 19.84 4.25
N ARG A 424 18.85 20.73 3.28
CA ARG A 424 17.61 20.96 2.52
C ARG A 424 17.90 21.39 1.09
N TRP A 425 17.05 20.95 0.18
CA TRP A 425 17.01 21.51 -1.16
C TRP A 425 16.60 22.98 -1.10
N MET A 426 17.32 23.82 -1.83
CA MET A 426 16.94 25.22 -1.99
C MET A 426 16.00 25.41 -3.19
N GLN A 427 15.93 24.41 -4.06
CA GLN A 427 15.04 24.33 -5.21
C GLN A 427 14.72 22.87 -5.51
N THR A 428 13.51 22.61 -6.01
CA THR A 428 13.08 21.31 -6.54
C THR A 428 13.01 21.36 -8.07
N LEU A 429 13.21 20.22 -8.71
CA LEU A 429 12.98 20.03 -10.14
C LEU A 429 11.48 19.86 -10.39
N ASP A 430 10.86 20.82 -11.05
CA ASP A 430 9.43 20.76 -11.37
C ASP A 430 9.18 20.01 -12.69
N PHE A 431 8.69 18.78 -12.57
CA PHE A 431 8.27 17.93 -13.68
C PHE A 431 6.76 17.98 -13.96
N ALA A 432 5.99 18.81 -13.23
CA ALA A 432 4.57 18.98 -13.48
C ALA A 432 4.30 19.80 -14.77
N GLY A 433 5.29 20.55 -15.26
CA GLY A 433 5.19 21.42 -16.45
C GLY A 433 5.40 20.76 -17.83
N SER A 434 4.97 21.47 -18.88
CA SER A 434 4.93 21.01 -20.28
C SER A 434 6.19 21.31 -21.13
N ALA A 435 7.31 21.71 -20.53
CA ALA A 435 8.42 22.23 -21.32
C ALA A 435 9.56 21.22 -21.53
N ASN A 436 10.08 21.18 -22.75
CA ASN A 436 11.30 20.45 -23.17
C ASN A 436 12.56 21.05 -22.54
N HIS A 437 12.69 20.99 -21.21
CA HIS A 437 13.92 21.43 -20.55
C HIS A 437 14.92 20.28 -20.48
N ALA A 438 16.14 20.53 -20.92
CA ALA A 438 17.30 19.79 -20.43
C ALA A 438 17.38 20.10 -18.93
N TRP A 439 16.90 19.19 -18.09
CA TRP A 439 16.84 19.40 -16.66
C TRP A 439 18.25 19.64 -16.12
N PRO A 440 18.47 20.71 -15.35
CA PRO A 440 19.74 20.91 -14.69
C PRO A 440 19.86 19.83 -13.63
N TRP A 441 20.58 18.75 -13.93
CA TRP A 441 20.96 17.73 -12.96
C TRP A 441 21.97 18.26 -11.92
N LYS A 442 21.91 19.55 -11.62
CA LYS A 442 22.65 20.27 -10.60
C LYS A 442 21.62 21.00 -9.75
N VAL A 443 21.33 20.45 -8.57
CA VAL A 443 20.27 20.96 -7.71
C VAL A 443 20.88 21.71 -6.53
N PRO A 444 20.49 22.98 -6.30
CA PRO A 444 20.95 23.78 -5.17
C PRO A 444 20.64 23.15 -3.81
N LEU A 445 21.65 23.09 -2.94
CA LEU A 445 21.59 22.47 -1.62
C LEU A 445 22.10 23.46 -0.55
N ARG A 446 21.49 23.42 0.63
CA ARG A 446 22.01 24.08 1.82
C ARG A 446 22.21 23.08 2.96
N ILE A 447 23.36 23.16 3.61
CA ILE A 447 23.72 22.36 4.79
C ILE A 447 24.06 23.32 5.93
N ASP A 448 23.36 23.18 7.04
CA ASP A 448 23.58 23.98 8.23
C ASP A 448 23.97 23.04 9.40
N VAL A 449 25.10 23.32 10.07
CA VAL A 449 25.49 22.67 11.34
C VAL A 449 24.95 23.53 12.47
N MET A 450 24.02 22.99 13.27
CA MET A 450 23.25 23.75 14.26
C MET A 450 23.99 23.90 15.60
N ASP A 451 24.80 22.91 15.96
CA ASP A 451 25.62 22.96 17.16
C ASP A 451 26.94 23.69 16.90
N ARG A 452 27.17 24.79 17.62
CA ARG A 452 28.37 25.64 17.49
C ARG A 452 29.67 24.94 17.91
N SER A 453 29.57 23.86 18.68
CA SER A 453 30.74 23.07 19.10
C SER A 453 31.28 22.17 17.97
N TRP A 454 30.51 22.03 16.89
CA TRP A 454 30.83 21.25 15.70
C TRP A 454 31.01 22.14 14.47
N SER A 455 31.89 21.70 13.56
CA SER A 455 32.16 22.35 12.28
C SER A 455 32.08 21.34 11.16
N PHE A 456 31.65 21.76 9.96
CA PHE A 456 31.65 20.89 8.79
C PHE A 456 33.08 20.46 8.47
N ALA A 457 33.30 19.17 8.28
CA ALA A 457 34.59 18.57 7.95
C ALA A 457 34.59 17.85 6.59
N GLY A 458 33.42 17.50 6.05
CA GLY A 458 33.29 16.89 4.73
C GLY A 458 31.88 16.42 4.44
N LEU A 459 31.60 16.10 3.19
CA LEU A 459 30.36 15.46 2.76
C LEU A 459 30.64 14.34 1.77
N ARG A 460 29.95 13.22 1.92
CA ARG A 460 29.96 12.11 0.96
C ARG A 460 28.56 11.62 0.64
N TRP A 461 28.34 11.17 -0.59
CA TRP A 461 27.13 10.46 -0.98
C TRP A 461 27.36 9.63 -2.24
N THR A 462 26.56 8.58 -2.42
CA THR A 462 26.61 7.72 -3.60
C THR A 462 25.54 8.12 -4.59
N ARG A 463 25.95 8.51 -5.79
CA ARG A 463 25.04 8.80 -6.90
C ARG A 463 24.43 7.51 -7.44
N ALA A 464 23.22 7.55 -8.00
CA ALA A 464 22.48 6.36 -8.43
C ALA A 464 23.18 5.52 -9.52
N ASP A 465 24.13 6.09 -10.27
CA ASP A 465 25.00 5.36 -11.20
C ASP A 465 26.17 4.61 -10.50
N GLY A 466 26.21 4.64 -9.16
CA GLY A 466 27.24 4.01 -8.34
C GLY A 466 28.47 4.88 -8.12
N LYS A 467 28.51 6.10 -8.67
CA LYS A 467 29.66 7.00 -8.49
C LYS A 467 29.63 7.62 -7.08
N MET A 468 30.74 7.46 -6.34
CA MET A 468 30.95 8.14 -5.07
C MET A 468 31.28 9.62 -5.29
N MET A 469 30.61 10.50 -4.55
CA MET A 469 30.78 11.95 -4.60
C MET A 469 31.28 12.43 -3.24
N SER A 470 32.37 13.20 -3.21
CA SER A 470 33.00 13.67 -1.98
C SER A 470 33.35 15.16 -2.05
N TYR A 471 33.11 15.88 -0.96
CA TYR A 471 33.38 17.31 -0.82
C TYR A 471 34.09 17.59 0.51
N LEU A 472 35.12 18.45 0.48
CA LEU A 472 35.86 18.89 1.67
C LEU A 472 35.27 20.16 2.30
N SER A 473 34.40 20.86 1.58
CA SER A 473 33.64 22.03 2.02
C SER A 473 32.15 21.84 1.70
N PRO A 474 31.23 22.56 2.37
CA PRO A 474 29.80 22.41 2.12
C PRO A 474 29.46 22.77 0.67
N PRO A 475 28.95 21.83 -0.15
CA PRO A 475 28.59 22.14 -1.53
C PRO A 475 27.34 23.03 -1.58
N THR A 476 27.29 23.95 -2.54
CA THR A 476 26.11 24.77 -2.83
C THR A 476 25.15 24.10 -3.81
N GLU A 477 25.60 23.08 -4.53
CA GLU A 477 24.82 22.28 -5.47
C GLU A 477 25.30 20.82 -5.48
N LEU A 478 24.39 19.88 -5.75
CA LEU A 478 24.73 18.47 -6.00
C LEU A 478 24.47 18.09 -7.45
N SER A 479 25.41 17.37 -8.06
CA SER A 479 25.27 16.83 -9.42
C SER A 479 24.60 15.45 -9.39
N LEU A 480 23.35 15.40 -9.82
CA LEU A 480 22.47 14.24 -9.86
C LEU A 480 22.50 13.53 -11.23
N VAL A 481 21.83 12.39 -11.31
CA VAL A 481 21.41 11.71 -12.55
C VAL A 481 19.92 11.40 -12.47
N GLU A 482 19.31 11.01 -13.59
CA GLU A 482 17.87 10.69 -13.66
C GLU A 482 17.45 9.62 -12.64
N ALA A 483 18.29 8.64 -12.38
CA ALA A 483 18.00 7.60 -11.39
C ALA A 483 18.03 8.09 -9.93
N ASP A 484 18.55 9.29 -9.62
CA ASP A 484 18.54 9.83 -8.24
C ASP A 484 17.15 10.31 -7.82
N ILE A 485 16.26 10.64 -8.77
CA ILE A 485 14.88 11.10 -8.46
C ILE A 485 14.00 9.96 -7.94
N ALA A 486 14.47 8.73 -8.09
CA ALA A 486 13.80 7.49 -7.70
C ALA A 486 13.69 7.33 -6.18
N ARG A 487 14.58 7.95 -5.40
CA ARG A 487 14.74 7.64 -3.98
C ARG A 487 15.21 8.84 -3.16
N PRO A 488 14.94 8.88 -1.86
CA PRO A 488 15.61 9.82 -0.97
C PRO A 488 17.14 9.69 -1.10
N LEU A 489 17.83 10.83 -1.11
CA LEU A 489 19.29 10.88 -1.11
C LEU A 489 19.79 10.87 0.32
N THR A 490 20.72 9.99 0.66
CA THR A 490 21.39 10.02 1.96
C THR A 490 22.73 10.75 1.81
N LEU A 491 22.84 11.94 2.41
CA LEU A 491 24.08 12.70 2.50
C LEU A 491 24.80 12.35 3.80
N ARG A 492 26.08 11.97 3.73
CA ARG A 492 26.91 11.75 4.92
C ARG A 492 27.70 13.02 5.22
N VAL A 493 27.26 13.76 6.22
CA VAL A 493 27.93 15.01 6.64
C VAL A 493 28.90 14.69 7.76
N ASN A 494 30.19 14.75 7.46
CA ASN A 494 31.25 14.65 8.44
C ASN A 494 31.35 15.98 9.18
N VAL A 495 31.32 15.94 10.50
CA VAL A 495 31.51 17.10 11.38
C VAL A 495 32.68 16.86 12.32
N ARG A 496 33.39 17.93 12.67
CA ARG A 496 34.52 17.93 13.60
C ARG A 496 34.20 18.82 14.80
N HIS A 497 34.30 18.24 15.99
CA HIS A 497 34.16 18.93 17.26
C HIS A 497 35.41 19.76 17.56
N SER A 498 35.23 20.86 18.29
CA SER A 498 36.34 21.71 18.76
C SER A 498 37.43 20.96 19.54
N ALA A 499 37.06 19.89 20.24
CA ALA A 499 37.99 19.00 20.97
C ALA A 499 38.70 17.96 20.08
N GLY A 500 38.62 18.07 18.74
CA GLY A 500 39.30 17.18 17.79
C GLY A 500 38.56 15.87 17.45
N ARG A 501 37.39 15.62 18.05
CA ARG A 501 36.53 14.47 17.73
C ARG A 501 35.87 14.63 16.36
N THR A 502 35.60 13.54 15.67
CA THR A 502 34.85 13.54 14.39
C THR A 502 33.60 12.68 14.51
N ALA A 503 32.53 13.08 13.84
CA ALA A 503 31.31 12.30 13.72
C ALA A 503 30.76 12.41 12.29
N THR A 504 30.06 11.38 11.85
CA THR A 504 29.38 11.35 10.54
C THR A 504 27.89 11.31 10.79
N ILE A 505 27.18 12.32 10.27
CA ILE A 505 25.73 12.44 10.45
C ILE A 505 25.06 12.16 9.10
N PRO A 506 24.28 11.06 8.99
CA PRO A 506 23.50 10.79 7.79
C PRO A 506 22.28 11.73 7.77
N VAL A 507 22.14 12.49 6.68
CA VAL A 507 21.02 13.38 6.42
C VAL A 507 20.26 12.88 5.21
N LYS A 508 19.04 12.40 5.43
CA LYS A 508 18.14 11.97 4.35
C LYS A 508 17.42 13.17 3.76
N LEU A 509 17.61 13.37 2.46
CA LEU A 509 16.89 14.35 1.67
C LEU A 509 15.81 13.65 0.84
N PRO A 510 14.58 14.18 0.78
CA PRO A 510 13.59 13.66 -0.16
C PRO A 510 14.08 13.84 -1.60
N PRO A 511 13.55 13.08 -2.57
CA PRO A 511 13.80 13.32 -3.98
C PRO A 511 13.61 14.82 -4.32
N PRO A 512 14.55 15.48 -5.02
CA PRO A 512 14.47 16.90 -5.34
C PRO A 512 13.53 17.15 -6.51
N MET A 513 12.32 16.61 -6.48
CA MET A 513 11.38 16.71 -7.58
C MET A 513 9.96 17.02 -7.13
N GLN A 514 9.23 17.71 -7.99
CA GLN A 514 7.78 17.88 -7.93
C GLN A 514 7.19 17.28 -9.20
N GLY A 515 6.14 16.46 -9.09
CA GLY A 515 5.51 15.82 -10.24
C GLY A 515 5.19 14.35 -10.00
N CYS A 516 4.95 13.63 -11.11
CA CYS A 516 4.58 12.22 -11.09
C CYS A 516 5.59 11.35 -11.84
N VAL A 517 5.95 10.23 -11.23
CA VAL A 517 6.88 9.26 -11.80
C VAL A 517 6.22 7.92 -11.91
N ARG A 518 6.26 7.37 -13.12
CA ARG A 518 5.85 6.01 -13.44
C ARG A 518 7.07 5.11 -13.45
N TRP A 519 7.01 3.97 -12.79
CA TRP A 519 8.10 3.02 -12.74
C TRP A 519 7.92 1.93 -13.78
N SER A 520 8.96 1.71 -14.60
CA SER A 520 8.99 0.60 -15.55
C SER A 520 9.07 -0.76 -14.85
N THR A 521 8.80 -1.83 -15.58
CA THR A 521 8.98 -3.22 -15.10
C THR A 521 10.42 -3.50 -14.66
N GLU A 522 11.41 -2.82 -15.23
CA GLU A 522 12.82 -2.89 -14.84
C GLU A 522 13.17 -2.04 -13.61
N GLY A 523 12.20 -1.33 -13.01
CA GLY A 523 12.42 -0.43 -11.88
C GLY A 523 13.07 0.91 -12.25
N LYS A 524 13.16 1.25 -13.54
CA LYS A 524 13.61 2.58 -13.99
C LYS A 524 12.47 3.61 -13.86
N PRO A 525 12.74 4.81 -13.30
CA PRO A 525 11.76 5.88 -13.25
C PRO A 525 11.52 6.44 -14.66
N VAL A 526 10.27 6.72 -14.99
CA VAL A 526 9.83 7.39 -16.22
C VAL A 526 8.95 8.55 -15.79
N ILE A 527 9.41 9.77 -16.07
CA ILE A 527 8.64 10.97 -15.73
C ILE A 527 7.35 10.99 -16.54
N GLN A 528 6.22 11.00 -15.83
CA GLN A 528 4.91 11.22 -16.43
C GLN A 528 4.67 12.73 -16.46
N ARG A 529 4.25 13.23 -17.63
CA ARG A 529 3.91 14.64 -17.81
C ARG A 529 2.39 14.80 -17.88
N GLY A 530 1.88 15.87 -17.29
CA GLY A 530 0.45 16.20 -17.27
C GLY A 530 -0.14 16.33 -18.67
N ASP A 531 0.62 16.77 -19.67
CA ASP A 531 0.11 16.93 -21.05
C ASP A 531 -0.08 15.60 -21.80
N LYS A 532 0.52 14.50 -21.33
CA LYS A 532 0.46 13.20 -22.01
C LYS A 532 -0.82 12.43 -21.72
N THR A 533 -1.21 11.58 -22.67
CA THR A 533 -2.26 10.59 -22.47
C THR A 533 -1.81 9.53 -21.45
N LEU A 534 -2.66 9.26 -20.47
CA LEU A 534 -2.50 8.16 -19.54
C LEU A 534 -3.32 6.97 -20.04
N LEU A 535 -2.64 5.88 -20.44
CA LEU A 535 -3.33 4.63 -20.78
C LEU A 535 -3.66 3.86 -19.51
N ILE A 536 -4.89 3.32 -19.39
CA ILE A 536 -5.25 2.48 -18.23
C ILE A 536 -4.28 1.31 -18.07
N SER A 537 -3.86 0.70 -19.18
CA SER A 537 -2.90 -0.40 -19.17
C SER A 537 -1.57 -0.04 -18.50
N ASP A 538 -1.13 1.22 -18.64
CA ASP A 538 0.09 1.70 -18.01
C ASP A 538 -0.15 2.04 -16.55
N ALA A 539 -1.31 2.63 -16.24
CA ALA A 539 -1.76 2.96 -14.90
C ALA A 539 -1.87 1.72 -13.98
N SER A 540 -2.39 0.61 -14.51
CA SER A 540 -2.62 -0.62 -13.74
C SER A 540 -1.42 -1.55 -13.62
N ARG A 541 -0.42 -1.43 -14.51
CA ARG A 541 0.76 -2.32 -14.56
C ARG A 541 2.04 -1.70 -14.01
N SER A 542 2.08 -0.37 -13.89
CA SER A 542 3.25 0.36 -13.43
C SER A 542 3.03 0.86 -12.00
N MET A 543 4.12 0.98 -11.23
CA MET A 543 4.07 1.70 -9.96
C MET A 543 4.14 3.21 -10.23
N TRP A 544 3.58 4.00 -9.32
CA TRP A 544 3.48 5.45 -9.43
C TRP A 544 3.90 6.11 -8.12
N SER A 545 4.77 7.11 -8.23
CA SER A 545 5.17 7.97 -7.13
C SER A 545 4.75 9.40 -7.41
N PHE A 546 4.27 10.08 -6.38
CA PHE A 546 3.83 11.46 -6.44
C PHE A 546 4.66 12.27 -5.46
N LEU A 547 5.30 13.33 -5.96
CA LEU A 547 5.89 14.34 -5.10
C LEU A 547 5.16 15.65 -5.33
N LEU A 548 4.41 16.03 -4.31
CA LEU A 548 3.50 17.16 -4.38
C LEU A 548 4.28 18.47 -4.14
N PRO A 549 3.85 19.58 -4.74
CA PRO A 549 4.49 20.87 -4.55
C PRO A 549 4.38 21.34 -3.09
N GLU A 550 5.42 22.04 -2.61
CA GLU A 550 5.36 22.71 -1.31
C GLU A 550 4.35 23.86 -1.36
N ARG A 551 3.39 23.87 -0.43
CA ARG A 551 2.44 24.99 -0.30
C ARG A 551 3.02 26.04 0.63
N ARG A 552 2.77 27.31 0.35
CA ARG A 552 3.02 28.41 1.28
C ARG A 552 1.69 29.03 1.72
N ASP A 553 1.59 29.40 3.00
CA ASP A 553 0.47 30.22 3.47
C ASP A 553 0.60 31.66 2.95
N ASP A 554 -0.40 32.50 3.21
CA ASP A 554 -0.41 33.91 2.82
C ASP A 554 0.72 34.73 3.48
N LEU A 555 1.37 34.17 4.50
CA LEU A 555 2.51 34.74 5.21
C LEU A 555 3.86 34.20 4.68
N GLY A 556 3.83 33.33 3.65
CA GLY A 556 5.00 32.75 3.01
C GLY A 556 5.63 31.55 3.74
N ASN A 557 5.01 31.06 4.83
CA ASN A 557 5.46 29.88 5.57
C ASN A 557 5.15 28.61 4.79
N VAL A 558 6.11 27.68 4.75
CA VAL A 558 5.90 26.38 4.11
C VAL A 558 4.91 25.55 4.93
N LEU A 559 3.74 25.29 4.36
CA LEU A 559 2.79 24.32 4.84
C LEU A 559 3.19 22.96 4.26
N SER A 560 3.57 22.02 5.13
CA SER A 560 3.64 20.62 4.74
C SER A 560 2.24 20.17 4.34
N MET A 561 2.00 19.89 3.07
CA MET A 561 0.74 19.27 2.69
C MET A 561 0.63 17.91 3.38
N GLU A 562 -0.48 17.67 4.08
CA GLU A 562 -0.78 16.34 4.58
C GLU A 562 -1.17 15.47 3.39
N GLU A 563 -0.26 14.63 2.91
CA GLU A 563 -0.51 13.72 1.79
C GLU A 563 -1.77 12.86 1.99
N ARG A 564 -2.13 12.56 3.25
CA ARG A 564 -3.38 11.88 3.64
C ARG A 564 -4.66 12.61 3.20
N ARG A 565 -4.60 13.91 2.92
CA ARG A 565 -5.73 14.71 2.42
C ARG A 565 -5.81 14.72 0.89
N CYS A 566 -4.71 14.37 0.21
CA CYS A 566 -4.67 14.41 -1.24
C CYS A 566 -5.37 13.20 -1.86
N SER A 567 -6.17 13.45 -2.88
CA SER A 567 -6.90 12.44 -3.62
C SER A 567 -6.53 12.46 -5.10
N PHE A 568 -6.40 11.27 -5.68
CA PHE A 568 -6.29 11.07 -7.11
C PHE A 568 -7.67 11.18 -7.76
N MET A 569 -7.75 12.03 -8.79
CA MET A 569 -8.98 12.36 -9.50
C MET A 569 -8.89 11.90 -10.95
N GLU A 570 -10.02 11.45 -11.49
CA GLU A 570 -10.25 11.34 -12.94
C GLU A 570 -11.48 12.19 -13.30
N GLY A 571 -11.25 13.35 -13.89
CA GLY A 571 -12.28 14.37 -14.08
C GLY A 571 -12.91 14.78 -12.75
N ASP A 572 -14.22 14.63 -12.66
CA ASP A 572 -14.98 14.93 -11.44
C ASP A 572 -15.02 13.77 -10.44
N VAL A 573 -14.45 12.59 -10.77
CA VAL A 573 -14.54 11.39 -9.94
C VAL A 573 -13.31 11.23 -9.04
N VAL A 574 -13.56 11.06 -7.74
CA VAL A 574 -12.53 10.72 -6.76
C VAL A 574 -12.21 9.22 -6.86
N ARG A 575 -10.96 8.85 -7.14
CA ARG A 575 -10.54 7.46 -7.32
C ARG A 575 -9.88 6.85 -6.09
N GLY A 576 -9.30 7.67 -5.22
CA GLY A 576 -8.66 7.21 -3.99
C GLY A 576 -7.66 8.22 -3.43
N GLY A 577 -7.12 7.94 -2.25
CA GLY A 577 -6.08 8.75 -1.62
C GLY A 577 -4.71 8.58 -2.29
N VAL A 578 -3.91 9.64 -2.30
CA VAL A 578 -2.49 9.60 -2.67
C VAL A 578 -1.69 9.00 -1.51
N ARG A 579 -0.73 8.12 -1.82
CA ARG A 579 0.12 7.47 -0.81
C ARG A 579 1.57 7.96 -0.92
N THR A 580 2.26 8.01 0.22
CA THR A 580 3.69 8.36 0.35
C THR A 580 4.61 7.40 -0.40
N ARG A 581 4.20 6.14 -0.54
CA ARG A 581 4.96 5.08 -1.22
C ARG A 581 4.51 4.92 -2.65
N ALA A 582 5.42 4.45 -3.50
CA ALA A 582 5.07 4.06 -4.86
C ALA A 582 3.92 3.04 -4.83
N THR A 583 2.87 3.25 -5.63
CA THR A 583 1.69 2.38 -5.68
C THR A 583 1.12 2.27 -7.08
N ILE A 584 0.34 1.22 -7.34
CA ILE A 584 -0.48 1.13 -8.55
C ILE A 584 -1.63 2.12 -8.41
N LEU A 585 -1.98 2.79 -9.51
CA LEU A 585 -3.12 3.71 -9.48
C LEU A 585 -4.43 2.97 -9.22
N PRO A 586 -5.40 3.61 -8.54
CA PRO A 586 -6.73 3.04 -8.39
C PRO A 586 -7.37 2.79 -9.76
N LYS A 587 -8.41 1.94 -9.79
CA LYS A 587 -9.14 1.62 -11.01
C LYS A 587 -9.65 2.91 -11.69
N LEU A 588 -9.28 3.08 -12.95
CA LEU A 588 -9.66 4.23 -13.79
C LEU A 588 -10.76 3.85 -14.78
N GLY A 589 -11.55 4.82 -15.21
CA GLY A 589 -12.65 4.67 -16.16
C GLY A 589 -12.17 4.67 -17.62
N GLY A 590 -11.31 5.63 -17.99
CA GLY A 590 -10.66 5.71 -19.30
C GLY A 590 -11.54 6.23 -20.44
N TYR A 591 -12.50 7.10 -20.10
CA TYR A 591 -13.41 7.74 -21.04
C TYR A 591 -12.94 9.14 -21.46
N GLY A 592 -11.63 9.40 -21.44
CA GLY A 592 -11.02 10.62 -21.92
C GLY A 592 -10.94 11.76 -20.91
N ALA A 593 -11.44 11.58 -19.67
CA ALA A 593 -11.34 12.58 -18.63
C ALA A 593 -9.87 12.82 -18.23
N PRO A 594 -9.48 14.05 -17.87
CA PRO A 594 -8.14 14.35 -17.36
C PRO A 594 -7.91 13.69 -15.99
N ALA A 595 -6.65 13.44 -15.63
CA ALA A 595 -6.24 12.91 -14.33
C ALA A 595 -5.35 13.91 -13.58
N TRP A 596 -5.64 14.15 -12.31
CA TRP A 596 -4.90 15.08 -11.46
C TRP A 596 -5.00 14.72 -9.98
N ILE A 597 -4.21 15.40 -9.16
CA ILE A 597 -4.24 15.31 -7.70
C ILE A 597 -4.90 16.56 -7.13
N SER A 598 -5.72 16.37 -6.09
CA SER A 598 -6.42 17.44 -5.38
C SER A 598 -6.31 17.26 -3.86
N GLU A 599 -5.93 18.31 -3.13
CA GLU A 599 -5.85 18.33 -1.65
C GLU A 599 -7.23 18.37 -0.97
N ASP A 600 -8.21 19.08 -1.53
CA ASP A 600 -9.61 19.03 -1.12
C ASP A 600 -10.46 18.71 -2.34
N PRO A 601 -10.75 17.42 -2.60
CA PRO A 601 -11.46 17.02 -3.79
C PRO A 601 -12.92 17.46 -3.80
N TYR A 602 -13.48 18.15 -2.80
CA TYR A 602 -14.90 18.56 -2.86
C TYR A 602 -15.13 20.07 -2.84
N ASN A 603 -14.21 20.86 -2.26
CA ASN A 603 -14.30 22.33 -2.26
C ASN A 603 -13.17 23.00 -3.06
N GLY A 604 -12.05 22.32 -3.28
CA GLY A 604 -10.89 22.88 -3.95
C GLY A 604 -11.04 22.90 -5.47
N VAL A 605 -10.90 24.08 -6.08
CA VAL A 605 -10.89 24.25 -7.54
C VAL A 605 -9.47 24.07 -8.12
N GLN A 606 -8.42 24.23 -7.29
CA GLN A 606 -7.04 24.14 -7.76
C GLN A 606 -6.59 22.69 -7.94
N HIS A 607 -6.09 22.39 -9.14
CA HIS A 607 -5.38 21.15 -9.41
C HIS A 607 -3.99 21.26 -8.77
N THR A 608 -3.68 20.36 -7.85
CA THR A 608 -2.39 20.36 -7.17
C THR A 608 -1.29 19.88 -8.11
N THR A 609 -1.57 18.86 -8.93
CA THR A 609 -0.63 18.32 -9.92
C THR A 609 -1.41 17.61 -11.02
N GLU A 610 -1.14 17.92 -12.29
CA GLU A 610 -1.71 17.21 -13.44
C GLU A 610 -0.88 15.95 -13.75
N VAL A 611 -1.57 14.82 -13.90
CA VAL A 611 -0.94 13.51 -14.15
C VAL A 611 -1.11 13.09 -15.61
N GLY A 612 -2.23 13.47 -16.23
CA GLY A 612 -2.46 13.25 -17.65
C GLY A 612 -3.65 14.05 -18.17
N SER A 613 -3.52 14.57 -19.39
CA SER A 613 -4.53 15.45 -20.02
C SER A 613 -5.80 14.68 -20.39
N ARG A 614 -5.68 13.35 -20.48
CA ARG A 614 -6.77 12.41 -20.72
C ARG A 614 -6.37 11.01 -20.26
N VAL A 615 -7.32 10.27 -19.71
CA VAL A 615 -7.21 8.84 -19.42
C VAL A 615 -7.95 8.06 -20.50
N ILE A 616 -7.27 7.12 -21.15
CA ILE A 616 -7.83 6.35 -22.27
C ILE A 616 -7.72 4.86 -22.00
N ASP A 617 -8.83 4.16 -22.17
CA ASP A 617 -8.84 2.71 -22.34
C ASP A 617 -8.63 2.37 -23.81
N GLY A 618 -7.41 2.00 -24.20
CA GLY A 618 -7.13 1.47 -25.54
C GLY A 618 -7.36 -0.04 -25.68
N GLY A 619 -7.57 -0.74 -24.56
CA GLY A 619 -7.54 -2.20 -24.49
C GLY A 619 -6.24 -2.76 -25.08
N VAL A 620 -6.36 -3.69 -26.02
CA VAL A 620 -5.22 -4.28 -26.74
C VAL A 620 -4.65 -3.39 -27.85
N ILE A 621 -5.28 -2.25 -28.17
CA ILE A 621 -4.80 -1.31 -29.19
C ILE A 621 -3.97 -0.23 -28.51
N ARG A 622 -2.67 -0.18 -28.81
CA ARG A 622 -1.74 0.79 -28.20
C ARG A 622 -1.71 2.11 -28.96
N GLN A 623 -1.57 2.05 -30.28
CA GLN A 623 -1.48 3.23 -31.14
C GLN A 623 -2.01 2.90 -32.53
N VAL A 624 -2.64 3.89 -33.17
CA VAL A 624 -3.00 3.83 -34.58
C VAL A 624 -2.33 4.98 -35.31
N ARG A 625 -1.74 4.71 -36.46
CA ARG A 625 -1.15 5.72 -37.35
C ARG A 625 -1.73 5.57 -38.74
N VAL A 626 -2.09 6.68 -39.36
CA VAL A 626 -2.50 6.73 -40.76
C VAL A 626 -1.34 7.34 -41.54
N ASN A 627 -0.79 6.58 -42.49
CA ASN A 627 0.27 7.05 -43.37
C ASN A 627 -0.37 7.57 -44.66
N GLY A 628 -0.31 8.89 -44.88
CA GLY A 628 -0.92 9.56 -46.02
C GLY A 628 -0.25 9.24 -47.36
N ASP A 629 1.04 8.95 -47.36
CA ASP A 629 1.80 8.67 -48.60
C ASP A 629 1.49 7.27 -49.14
N THR A 630 1.34 6.30 -48.24
CA THR A 630 1.06 4.91 -48.59
C THR A 630 -0.42 4.56 -48.55
N ASN A 631 -1.26 5.46 -48.03
CA ASN A 631 -2.68 5.21 -47.75
C ASN A 631 -2.87 3.92 -46.95
N ARG A 632 -2.10 3.74 -45.87
CA ARG A 632 -2.21 2.57 -44.98
C ARG A 632 -2.43 3.01 -43.53
N VAL A 633 -3.21 2.20 -42.81
CA VAL A 633 -3.35 2.31 -41.37
C VAL A 633 -2.47 1.26 -40.71
N THR A 634 -1.63 1.66 -39.77
CA THR A 634 -0.83 0.77 -38.92
C THR A 634 -1.39 0.83 -37.50
N ILE A 635 -1.74 -0.34 -36.96
CA ILE A 635 -2.24 -0.53 -35.59
C ILE A 635 -1.16 -1.26 -34.80
N SER A 636 -0.63 -0.66 -33.74
CA SER A 636 0.27 -1.33 -32.80
C SER A 636 -0.52 -2.06 -31.72
N ARG A 637 -0.17 -3.31 -31.43
CA ARG A 637 -0.83 -4.15 -30.41
C ARG A 637 -0.14 -4.09 -29.04
N LEU A 638 -0.90 -4.32 -27.98
CA LEU A 638 -0.42 -4.55 -26.62
C LEU A 638 -0.48 -6.05 -26.31
N GLY A 639 0.68 -6.68 -26.07
CA GLY A 639 0.79 -8.13 -25.86
C GLY A 639 0.91 -8.94 -27.16
N GLU A 640 1.19 -10.23 -27.00
CA GLU A 640 1.36 -11.17 -28.12
C GLU A 640 0.12 -12.08 -28.23
N PHE A 641 -0.68 -11.87 -29.28
CA PHE A 641 -1.76 -12.79 -29.65
C PHE A 641 -2.10 -12.69 -31.14
N ASP A 642 -2.52 -13.81 -31.72
CA ASP A 642 -2.87 -13.89 -33.13
C ASP A 642 -4.37 -13.70 -33.36
N LEU A 643 -4.71 -13.05 -34.47
CA LEU A 643 -6.11 -12.89 -34.87
C LEU A 643 -6.66 -14.22 -35.39
N THR A 644 -7.72 -14.71 -34.77
CA THR A 644 -8.51 -15.87 -35.21
C THR A 644 -9.73 -15.44 -36.04
N ASN A 645 -10.47 -16.40 -36.63
CA ASN A 645 -11.72 -16.12 -37.36
C ASN A 645 -12.84 -15.53 -36.50
N ARG A 646 -12.71 -15.61 -35.17
CA ARG A 646 -13.61 -15.02 -34.19
C ARG A 646 -13.34 -13.54 -33.93
N HIS A 647 -12.23 -13.02 -34.45
CA HIS A 647 -11.87 -11.61 -34.34
C HIS A 647 -12.49 -10.80 -35.49
N VAL A 648 -12.98 -9.60 -35.16
CA VAL A 648 -13.53 -8.65 -36.13
C VAL A 648 -12.88 -7.29 -35.91
N LEU A 649 -12.23 -6.78 -36.96
CA LEU A 649 -11.67 -5.43 -36.98
C LEU A 649 -12.63 -4.49 -37.71
N LEU A 650 -12.99 -3.40 -37.06
CA LEU A 650 -13.92 -2.39 -37.55
C LEU A 650 -13.22 -1.03 -37.63
N ALA A 651 -13.55 -0.25 -38.65
CA ALA A 651 -13.07 1.11 -38.83
C ALA A 651 -14.25 2.06 -39.05
N TRP A 652 -14.27 3.17 -38.32
CA TRP A 652 -15.18 4.29 -38.55
C TRP A 652 -14.48 5.32 -39.41
N ILE A 653 -14.97 5.51 -40.65
CA ILE A 653 -14.30 6.28 -41.69
C ILE A 653 -15.26 7.33 -42.23
N ALA A 654 -14.83 8.59 -42.28
CA ALA A 654 -15.51 9.62 -43.04
C ALA A 654 -14.85 9.80 -44.41
N LEU A 655 -15.66 9.98 -45.45
CA LEU A 655 -15.23 10.31 -46.81
C LEU A 655 -15.72 11.72 -47.15
N SER A 656 -15.15 12.36 -48.17
CA SER A 656 -15.52 13.71 -48.59
C SER A 656 -17.00 13.85 -48.97
N ASP A 657 -17.65 12.76 -49.40
CA ASP A 657 -19.03 12.70 -49.86
C ASP A 657 -19.99 12.01 -48.86
N LYS A 658 -19.48 11.43 -47.77
CA LYS A 658 -20.28 10.68 -46.79
C LYS A 658 -19.88 11.00 -45.34
N PRO A 659 -20.84 11.46 -44.49
CA PRO A 659 -20.58 11.72 -43.08
C PRO A 659 -20.44 10.40 -42.31
N GLY A 660 -19.21 9.86 -42.25
CA GLY A 660 -18.79 8.82 -41.29
C GLY A 660 -19.57 7.48 -41.32
N GLY A 661 -19.03 6.44 -41.96
CA GLY A 661 -19.57 5.08 -41.92
C GLY A 661 -18.68 4.09 -41.18
N VAL A 662 -19.29 3.08 -40.53
CA VAL A 662 -18.56 1.95 -39.93
C VAL A 662 -18.41 0.85 -40.97
N VAL A 663 -17.18 0.40 -41.20
CA VAL A 663 -16.86 -0.67 -42.14
C VAL A 663 -16.09 -1.78 -41.46
N ARG A 664 -16.36 -3.02 -41.89
CA ARG A 664 -15.57 -4.20 -41.49
C ARG A 664 -14.33 -4.27 -42.37
N VAL A 665 -13.15 -4.32 -41.75
CA VAL A 665 -11.89 -4.48 -42.48
C VAL A 665 -11.79 -5.91 -42.99
N ASN A 666 -11.62 -6.09 -44.30
CA ASN A 666 -11.42 -7.42 -44.88
C ASN A 666 -10.09 -8.00 -44.37
N ARG A 667 -10.15 -9.21 -43.82
CA ARG A 667 -8.99 -9.91 -43.27
C ARG A 667 -7.93 -10.24 -44.32
N GLU A 668 -8.34 -10.47 -45.57
CA GLU A 668 -7.41 -10.73 -46.68
C GLU A 668 -6.53 -9.50 -46.99
N LEU A 669 -7.00 -8.30 -46.64
CA LEU A 669 -6.27 -7.05 -46.79
C LEU A 669 -5.43 -6.70 -45.55
N LEU A 670 -5.51 -7.51 -44.49
CA LEU A 670 -4.82 -7.28 -43.23
C LEU A 670 -3.44 -7.94 -43.25
N THR A 671 -2.39 -7.12 -43.25
CA THR A 671 -1.01 -7.59 -43.07
C THR A 671 -0.69 -7.69 -41.59
N VAL A 672 -0.27 -8.85 -41.12
CA VAL A 672 0.15 -9.07 -39.72
C VAL A 672 1.66 -8.96 -39.64
N SER A 673 2.15 -8.21 -38.64
CA SER A 673 3.56 -8.06 -38.31
C SER A 673 3.80 -8.39 -36.84
N ALA A 674 5.06 -8.54 -36.44
CA ALA A 674 5.40 -8.78 -35.03
C ALA A 674 4.87 -7.67 -34.09
N SER A 675 4.83 -6.43 -34.57
CA SER A 675 4.44 -5.24 -33.80
C SER A 675 2.97 -4.84 -33.93
N GLY A 676 2.18 -5.48 -34.80
CA GLY A 676 0.78 -5.12 -35.00
C GLY A 676 0.19 -5.48 -36.36
N TRP A 677 -0.84 -4.74 -36.78
CA TRP A 677 -1.63 -5.02 -37.99
C TRP A 677 -1.69 -3.82 -38.92
N GLU A 678 -1.74 -4.07 -40.22
CA GLU A 678 -1.83 -3.03 -41.24
C GLU A 678 -2.91 -3.33 -42.28
N PHE A 679 -3.66 -2.31 -42.70
CA PHE A 679 -4.65 -2.45 -43.77
C PHE A 679 -4.69 -1.19 -44.67
N PRO A 680 -5.12 -1.33 -45.94
CA PRO A 680 -5.25 -0.19 -46.86
C PRO A 680 -6.37 0.76 -46.43
N PHE A 681 -6.15 2.05 -46.64
CA PHE A 681 -7.04 3.15 -46.28
C PHE A 681 -7.49 3.92 -47.53
N PRO A 682 -8.77 4.33 -47.66
CA PRO A 682 -9.21 5.09 -48.83
C PRO A 682 -8.52 6.47 -48.91
N PRO A 683 -7.97 6.86 -50.08
CA PRO A 683 -7.37 8.18 -50.26
C PRO A 683 -8.42 9.28 -50.06
N GLY A 684 -8.05 10.35 -49.37
CA GLY A 684 -8.96 11.46 -49.05
C GLY A 684 -9.95 11.18 -47.91
N GLY A 685 -9.96 9.97 -47.34
CA GLY A 685 -10.75 9.65 -46.16
C GLY A 685 -10.16 10.20 -44.85
N SER A 686 -10.97 10.24 -43.79
CA SER A 686 -10.53 10.48 -42.41
C SER A 686 -10.92 9.30 -41.53
N LEU A 687 -9.92 8.70 -40.87
CA LEU A 687 -10.15 7.64 -39.89
C LEU A 687 -10.59 8.27 -38.57
N LEU A 688 -11.82 8.01 -38.15
CA LEU A 688 -12.42 8.56 -36.94
C LEU A 688 -12.22 7.63 -35.74
N GLY A 689 -12.26 6.32 -35.96
CA GLY A 689 -11.98 5.34 -34.92
C GLY A 689 -11.78 3.92 -35.47
N VAL A 690 -11.27 3.04 -34.61
CA VAL A 690 -11.03 1.63 -34.89
C VAL A 690 -11.40 0.82 -33.65
N ALA A 691 -12.00 -0.35 -33.83
CA ALA A 691 -12.23 -1.30 -32.75
C ALA A 691 -11.90 -2.73 -33.17
N LEU A 692 -11.30 -3.47 -32.25
CA LEU A 692 -11.09 -4.91 -32.35
C LEU A 692 -12.04 -5.62 -31.40
N LEU A 693 -12.87 -6.50 -31.96
CA LEU A 693 -13.83 -7.31 -31.22
C LEU A 693 -13.44 -8.79 -31.30
N TYR A 694 -13.73 -9.55 -30.24
CA TYR A 694 -13.68 -11.01 -30.20
C TYR A 694 -15.06 -11.52 -29.78
N GLU A 695 -15.73 -12.29 -30.65
CA GLU A 695 -17.10 -12.79 -30.41
C GLU A 695 -18.07 -11.66 -29.99
N GLY A 696 -17.94 -10.50 -30.62
CA GLY A 696 -18.76 -9.31 -30.33
C GLY A 696 -18.31 -8.52 -29.10
N THR A 697 -17.38 -9.01 -28.29
CA THR A 697 -16.86 -8.28 -27.12
C THR A 697 -15.64 -7.45 -27.50
N ARG A 698 -15.57 -6.20 -27.03
CA ARG A 698 -14.44 -5.29 -27.28
C ARG A 698 -13.17 -5.80 -26.60
N LEU A 699 -12.12 -6.01 -27.38
CA LEU A 699 -10.75 -6.19 -26.89
C LEU A 699 -9.98 -4.88 -26.80
N GLY A 700 -10.26 -3.94 -27.69
CA GLY A 700 -9.60 -2.64 -27.72
C GLY A 700 -10.19 -1.71 -28.76
N SER A 701 -9.96 -0.42 -28.58
CA SER A 701 -10.46 0.61 -29.47
C SER A 701 -9.53 1.81 -29.49
N TRP A 702 -9.61 2.57 -30.56
CA TRP A 702 -8.89 3.82 -30.74
C TRP A 702 -9.81 4.83 -31.42
N PHE A 703 -9.71 6.09 -31.00
CA PHE A 703 -10.40 7.21 -31.62
C PHE A 703 -9.38 8.26 -32.05
N SER A 704 -9.65 8.93 -33.16
CA SER A 704 -8.90 10.10 -33.58
C SER A 704 -8.85 11.10 -32.44
N SER A 705 -7.70 11.71 -32.15
CA SER A 705 -7.63 12.69 -31.06
C SER A 705 -8.27 14.04 -31.41
N THR A 706 -8.68 14.22 -32.68
CA THR A 706 -9.08 15.53 -33.22
C THR A 706 -10.41 15.54 -33.97
N ARG A 707 -10.79 14.45 -34.66
CA ARG A 707 -11.85 14.54 -35.69
C ARG A 707 -13.16 13.82 -35.39
N TRP A 708 -13.18 12.83 -34.49
CA TRP A 708 -14.33 11.91 -34.40
C TRP A 708 -15.61 12.56 -33.89
N SER A 709 -15.54 13.45 -32.89
CA SER A 709 -16.75 14.02 -32.27
C SER A 709 -17.45 15.01 -33.20
N SER A 710 -16.72 15.68 -34.09
CA SER A 710 -17.30 16.58 -35.09
C SER A 710 -18.20 15.85 -36.08
N ALA A 711 -17.94 14.55 -36.33
CA ALA A 711 -18.78 13.72 -37.19
C ALA A 711 -20.20 13.52 -36.63
N LEU A 712 -20.39 13.67 -35.31
CA LEU A 712 -21.72 13.61 -34.68
C LEU A 712 -22.61 14.80 -35.04
N LEU A 713 -22.01 15.92 -35.45
CA LEU A 713 -22.69 17.19 -35.73
C LEU A 713 -22.87 17.44 -37.24
N LEU A 714 -22.42 16.52 -38.10
CA LEU A 714 -22.52 16.66 -39.55
C LEU A 714 -23.94 16.40 -40.07
N TYR A 715 -24.29 17.00 -41.21
CA TYR A 715 -25.58 16.84 -41.88
C TYR A 715 -25.45 16.04 -43.18
N PRO A 716 -26.33 15.05 -43.46
CA PRO A 716 -27.36 14.51 -42.56
C PRO A 716 -26.72 13.75 -41.38
N PRO A 717 -27.32 13.82 -40.17
CA PRO A 717 -26.75 13.17 -38.99
C PRO A 717 -26.81 11.65 -39.14
N ALA A 718 -25.74 10.97 -38.73
CA ALA A 718 -25.77 9.54 -38.52
C ALA A 718 -26.86 9.19 -37.48
N ASP A 719 -27.50 8.03 -37.63
CA ASP A 719 -28.59 7.61 -36.73
C ASP A 719 -28.14 7.72 -35.26
N PRO A 720 -28.77 8.59 -34.44
CA PRO A 720 -28.30 8.85 -33.09
C PRO A 720 -28.26 7.61 -32.19
N MET A 721 -29.16 6.65 -32.41
CA MET A 721 -29.18 5.40 -31.64
C MET A 721 -27.96 4.52 -31.96
N GLN A 722 -27.61 4.38 -33.25
CA GLN A 722 -26.44 3.62 -33.68
C GLN A 722 -25.13 4.26 -33.23
N MET A 723 -25.04 5.60 -33.28
CA MET A 723 -23.86 6.31 -32.79
C MET A 723 -23.74 6.20 -31.26
N ALA A 724 -24.84 6.33 -30.52
CA ALA A 724 -24.85 6.13 -29.07
C ALA A 724 -24.35 4.73 -28.69
N ALA A 725 -24.78 3.71 -29.44
CA ALA A 725 -24.33 2.33 -29.26
C ALA A 725 -22.84 2.16 -29.58
N LEU A 726 -22.37 2.70 -30.70
CA LEU A 726 -20.95 2.65 -31.08
C LEU A 726 -20.07 3.27 -30.01
N LEU A 727 -20.40 4.49 -29.57
CA LEU A 727 -19.60 5.22 -28.58
C LEU A 727 -19.52 4.46 -27.24
N ARG A 728 -20.61 3.80 -26.84
CA ARG A 728 -20.64 2.96 -25.64
C ARG A 728 -19.81 1.69 -25.80
N VAL A 729 -20.09 0.89 -26.83
CA VAL A 729 -19.42 -0.41 -27.06
C VAL A 729 -17.93 -0.24 -27.30
N TRP A 730 -17.55 0.77 -28.08
CA TRP A 730 -16.15 1.06 -28.39
C TRP A 730 -15.48 1.89 -27.29
N LYS A 731 -16.19 2.24 -26.21
CA LYS A 731 -15.63 2.98 -25.07
C LYS A 731 -14.97 4.30 -25.50
N ALA A 732 -15.71 5.14 -26.21
CA ALA A 732 -15.22 6.40 -26.75
C ALA A 732 -14.77 7.38 -25.66
N PRO A 733 -13.80 8.26 -25.92
CA PRO A 733 -13.29 9.22 -24.95
C PRO A 733 -14.22 10.44 -24.82
N LEU A 734 -15.44 10.21 -24.32
CA LEU A 734 -16.53 11.19 -24.27
C LEU A 734 -16.24 12.42 -23.39
N LEU A 735 -15.36 12.29 -22.40
CA LEU A 735 -15.04 13.34 -21.44
C LEU A 735 -13.78 14.13 -21.82
N GLN A 736 -13.21 13.90 -23.01
CA GLN A 736 -11.99 14.55 -23.46
C GLN A 736 -12.20 16.02 -23.83
N SER A 737 -11.35 16.89 -23.26
CA SER A 737 -11.30 18.33 -23.52
C SER A 737 -9.85 18.81 -23.65
N VAL A 738 -9.16 18.47 -24.75
CA VAL A 738 -7.72 18.82 -24.92
C VAL A 738 -7.54 19.87 -26.01
N GLY A 739 -6.92 21.00 -25.67
CA GLY A 739 -6.63 22.09 -26.61
C GLY A 739 -7.89 22.84 -27.07
N ASP A 740 -7.87 23.34 -28.31
CA ASP A 740 -8.99 24.07 -28.93
C ASP A 740 -10.15 23.15 -29.39
N GLU A 741 -9.94 21.83 -29.39
CA GLU A 741 -10.92 20.84 -29.85
C GLU A 741 -11.56 20.12 -28.64
N ASN A 742 -12.78 20.54 -28.31
CA ASN A 742 -13.49 20.04 -27.13
C ASN A 742 -14.49 18.94 -27.50
N HIS A 743 -14.03 17.68 -27.56
CA HIS A 743 -14.91 16.54 -27.84
C HIS A 743 -16.09 16.46 -26.88
N ARG A 744 -15.84 16.73 -25.58
CA ARG A 744 -16.89 16.78 -24.55
C ARG A 744 -17.98 17.80 -24.92
N SER A 745 -17.63 18.99 -25.39
CA SER A 745 -18.62 19.98 -25.86
C SER A 745 -19.42 19.48 -27.06
N ASN A 746 -18.79 18.85 -28.06
CA ASN A 746 -19.52 18.31 -29.22
C ASN A 746 -20.47 17.18 -28.81
N VAL A 747 -20.04 16.28 -27.91
CA VAL A 747 -20.89 15.21 -27.36
C VAL A 747 -22.05 15.79 -26.56
N VAL A 748 -21.81 16.82 -25.75
CA VAL A 748 -22.85 17.50 -24.97
C VAL A 748 -23.87 18.19 -25.88
N ALA A 749 -23.43 18.89 -26.93
CA ALA A 749 -24.33 19.52 -27.90
C ALA A 749 -25.19 18.48 -28.64
N TRP A 750 -24.56 17.39 -29.09
CA TRP A 750 -25.24 16.27 -29.75
C TRP A 750 -26.24 15.57 -28.81
N LEU A 751 -25.85 15.34 -27.54
CA LEU A 751 -26.74 14.79 -26.53
C LEU A 751 -27.93 15.72 -26.28
N HIS A 752 -27.71 17.03 -26.19
CA HIS A 752 -28.78 18.00 -25.99
C HIS A 752 -29.83 17.94 -27.11
N GLU A 753 -29.42 17.78 -28.37
CA GLU A 753 -30.31 17.68 -29.51
C GLU A 753 -31.05 16.33 -29.59
N HIS A 754 -30.41 15.24 -29.19
CA HIS A 754 -30.92 13.87 -29.45
C HIS A 754 -31.14 13.01 -28.21
N TRP A 755 -31.20 13.59 -27.01
CA TRP A 755 -31.26 12.86 -25.73
C TRP A 755 -32.36 11.78 -25.67
N VAL A 756 -33.54 12.03 -26.27
CA VAL A 756 -34.67 11.07 -26.29
C VAL A 756 -34.27 9.75 -26.97
N LYS A 757 -33.41 9.81 -27.98
CA LYS A 757 -32.90 8.63 -28.71
C LYS A 757 -31.62 8.07 -28.10
N VAL A 758 -30.76 8.93 -27.56
CA VAL A 758 -29.44 8.56 -27.03
C VAL A 758 -29.52 7.92 -25.64
N LEU A 759 -30.26 8.54 -24.71
CA LEU A 759 -30.29 8.08 -23.32
C LEU A 759 -30.85 6.65 -23.17
N PRO A 760 -31.90 6.20 -23.87
CA PRO A 760 -32.33 4.82 -23.74
C PRO A 760 -31.24 3.80 -24.08
N VAL A 761 -30.40 4.12 -25.07
CA VAL A 761 -29.24 3.29 -25.47
C VAL A 761 -28.16 3.30 -24.38
N TRP A 762 -27.91 4.45 -23.77
CA TRP A 762 -26.89 4.60 -22.72
C TRP A 762 -27.33 4.10 -21.35
N LEU A 763 -28.65 4.01 -21.10
CA LEU A 763 -29.26 3.55 -19.86
C LEU A 763 -29.71 2.08 -19.91
N ALA A 764 -29.63 1.43 -21.07
CA ALA A 764 -29.96 0.01 -21.20
C ALA A 764 -28.99 -0.87 -20.39
N SER A 765 -29.50 -1.71 -19.50
CA SER A 765 -28.72 -2.69 -18.74
C SER A 765 -28.41 -3.96 -19.53
N ARG A 766 -29.19 -4.24 -20.58
CA ARG A 766 -29.08 -5.40 -21.47
C ARG A 766 -29.52 -5.03 -22.89
N GLY A 767 -29.10 -5.81 -23.87
CA GLY A 767 -29.52 -5.68 -25.26
C GLY A 767 -28.45 -6.12 -26.25
N VAL A 768 -28.76 -5.97 -27.54
CA VAL A 768 -27.84 -6.24 -28.64
C VAL A 768 -27.90 -5.08 -29.62
N PHE A 769 -26.74 -4.60 -30.04
CA PHE A 769 -26.64 -3.60 -31.10
C PHE A 769 -26.30 -4.26 -32.43
N ILE A 770 -27.02 -3.83 -33.46
CA ILE A 770 -26.78 -4.23 -34.84
C ILE A 770 -26.02 -3.10 -35.52
N PHE A 771 -24.82 -3.39 -35.99
CA PHE A 771 -24.05 -2.48 -36.84
C PHE A 771 -24.12 -2.99 -38.28
N PRO A 772 -24.02 -2.12 -39.29
CA PRO A 772 -23.88 -2.56 -40.67
C PRO A 772 -22.72 -3.56 -40.82
N GLY A 773 -23.02 -4.81 -41.18
CA GLY A 773 -22.02 -5.88 -41.38
C GLY A 773 -21.63 -6.70 -40.13
N ILE A 774 -22.34 -6.55 -39.01
CA ILE A 774 -22.17 -7.36 -37.79
C ILE A 774 -23.55 -7.86 -37.35
N GLU A 775 -23.68 -9.16 -37.15
CA GLU A 775 -24.97 -9.76 -36.80
C GLU A 775 -25.47 -9.27 -35.44
N GLN A 776 -24.64 -9.33 -34.38
CA GLN A 776 -25.02 -8.95 -33.02
C GLN A 776 -23.79 -8.57 -32.18
N THR A 777 -23.84 -7.42 -31.50
CA THR A 777 -22.86 -7.07 -30.44
C THR A 777 -23.59 -6.94 -29.10
N PRO A 778 -23.27 -7.76 -28.08
CA PRO A 778 -23.92 -7.66 -26.79
C PRO A 778 -23.63 -6.31 -26.13
N VAL A 779 -24.66 -5.74 -25.49
CA VAL A 779 -24.51 -4.57 -24.61
C VAL A 779 -23.65 -5.00 -23.41
N THR A 780 -22.53 -4.30 -23.20
CA THR A 780 -21.77 -4.42 -21.97
C THR A 780 -22.64 -3.95 -20.79
N TRP A 781 -22.62 -4.71 -19.69
CA TRP A 781 -23.32 -4.36 -18.46
C TRP A 781 -22.99 -2.92 -18.03
N LEU A 782 -23.95 -2.23 -17.44
CA LEU A 782 -23.75 -0.89 -16.88
C LEU A 782 -22.83 -0.99 -15.67
N ASP A 783 -21.54 -0.76 -15.89
CA ASP A 783 -20.59 -0.56 -14.80
C ASP A 783 -20.70 0.86 -14.23
N ASP A 784 -20.19 1.05 -13.02
CA ASP A 784 -20.23 2.35 -12.35
C ASP A 784 -19.44 3.42 -13.10
N GLU A 785 -18.45 3.02 -13.89
CA GLU A 785 -17.66 3.92 -14.73
C GLU A 785 -18.50 4.57 -15.83
N TRP A 786 -19.27 3.77 -16.56
CA TRP A 786 -20.17 4.27 -17.58
C TRP A 786 -21.27 5.14 -16.98
N LYS A 787 -21.85 4.74 -15.83
CA LYS A 787 -22.84 5.56 -15.12
C LYS A 787 -22.28 6.93 -14.77
N ASN A 788 -21.05 7.00 -14.25
CA ASN A 788 -20.39 8.26 -13.93
C ASN A 788 -20.19 9.15 -15.17
N VAL A 789 -19.81 8.56 -16.32
CA VAL A 789 -19.67 9.30 -17.58
C VAL A 789 -21.00 9.90 -18.04
N VAL A 790 -22.05 9.08 -18.08
CA VAL A 790 -23.39 9.55 -18.47
C VAL A 790 -23.87 10.64 -17.51
N HIS A 791 -23.62 10.47 -16.21
CA HIS A 791 -23.96 11.46 -15.20
C HIS A 791 -23.24 12.80 -15.42
N THR A 792 -21.93 12.77 -15.66
CA THR A 792 -21.14 13.97 -15.96
C THR A 792 -21.66 14.68 -17.22
N LEU A 793 -21.93 13.93 -18.29
CA LEU A 793 -22.46 14.50 -19.54
C LEU A 793 -23.86 15.11 -19.36
N LEU A 794 -24.74 14.47 -18.57
CA LEU A 794 -26.07 15.00 -18.25
C LEU A 794 -26.01 16.30 -17.45
N ASN A 795 -25.08 16.37 -16.50
CA ASN A 795 -24.83 17.59 -15.73
C ASN A 795 -24.33 18.74 -16.63
N ASP A 796 -23.44 18.45 -17.56
CA ASP A 796 -22.90 19.46 -18.49
C ASP A 796 -23.94 19.90 -19.52
N ALA A 797 -24.73 18.95 -20.03
CA ALA A 797 -25.81 19.23 -20.97
C ALA A 797 -26.94 20.03 -20.34
N GLY A 798 -27.09 19.95 -19.01
CA GLY A 798 -28.08 20.73 -18.28
C GLY A 798 -29.50 20.52 -18.79
N LEU A 799 -29.84 19.31 -19.26
CA LEU A 799 -31.09 19.01 -19.96
C LEU A 799 -32.32 19.47 -19.18
N VAL A 800 -33.23 20.16 -19.87
CA VAL A 800 -34.55 20.53 -19.36
C VAL A 800 -35.60 19.88 -20.26
N PRO A 801 -36.10 18.68 -19.91
CA PRO A 801 -37.04 17.95 -20.75
C PRO A 801 -38.32 18.76 -21.00
N SER A 802 -38.74 18.83 -22.26
CA SER A 802 -40.09 19.31 -22.60
C SER A 802 -41.13 18.30 -22.12
N THR A 803 -42.39 18.73 -21.97
CA THR A 803 -43.48 17.84 -21.52
C THR A 803 -43.72 16.67 -22.48
N SER A 804 -43.60 16.88 -23.80
CA SER A 804 -43.70 15.83 -24.82
C SER A 804 -42.48 14.92 -24.81
N GLY A 805 -41.26 15.49 -24.85
CA GLY A 805 -40.03 14.70 -24.86
C GLY A 805 -39.84 13.86 -23.61
N ALA A 806 -40.26 14.36 -22.44
CA ALA A 806 -40.28 13.60 -21.20
C ALA A 806 -41.16 12.34 -21.29
N TRP A 807 -42.35 12.49 -21.90
CA TRP A 807 -43.27 11.38 -22.08
C TRP A 807 -42.75 10.36 -23.10
N ASP A 808 -42.29 10.82 -24.27
CA ASP A 808 -41.73 9.95 -25.31
C ASP A 808 -40.57 9.10 -24.77
N PHE A 809 -39.69 9.72 -23.97
CA PHE A 809 -38.59 9.04 -23.33
C PHE A 809 -39.06 8.00 -22.30
N LEU A 810 -40.02 8.34 -21.42
CA LEU A 810 -40.55 7.41 -20.43
C LEU A 810 -41.26 6.22 -21.09
N GLU A 811 -42.03 6.47 -22.15
CA GLU A 811 -42.70 5.41 -22.92
C GLU A 811 -41.68 4.47 -23.56
N PHE A 812 -40.62 5.03 -24.15
CA PHE A 812 -39.54 4.25 -24.73
C PHE A 812 -38.84 3.37 -23.69
N VAL A 813 -38.34 3.98 -22.60
CA VAL A 813 -37.57 3.25 -21.58
C VAL A 813 -38.43 2.17 -20.91
N THR A 814 -39.67 2.50 -20.58
CA THR A 814 -40.59 1.56 -19.90
C THR A 814 -40.90 0.36 -20.78
N ARG A 815 -41.21 0.58 -22.07
CA ARG A 815 -41.44 -0.53 -23.02
C ARG A 815 -40.18 -1.38 -23.19
N SER A 816 -39.02 -0.76 -23.31
CA SER A 816 -37.76 -1.47 -23.53
C SER A 816 -37.32 -2.32 -22.33
N GLN A 817 -37.65 -1.92 -21.10
CA GLN A 817 -37.21 -2.60 -19.87
C GLN A 817 -38.23 -3.58 -19.31
N PHE A 818 -39.52 -3.25 -19.37
CA PHE A 818 -40.57 -4.00 -18.66
C PHE A 818 -41.55 -4.71 -19.59
N ASP A 819 -41.44 -4.51 -20.90
CA ASP A 819 -42.38 -5.03 -21.91
C ASP A 819 -43.86 -4.71 -21.58
N GLN A 820 -44.08 -3.57 -20.90
CA GLN A 820 -45.39 -3.13 -20.41
C GLN A 820 -45.62 -1.65 -20.75
N PRO A 821 -46.87 -1.22 -20.93
CA PRO A 821 -47.20 0.20 -21.06
C PRO A 821 -46.94 0.95 -19.76
N VAL A 822 -46.71 2.26 -19.88
CA VAL A 822 -46.44 3.16 -18.76
C VAL A 822 -47.65 3.17 -17.80
N ASN A 823 -47.41 2.79 -16.54
CA ASN A 823 -48.37 2.81 -15.43
C ASN A 823 -47.66 3.21 -14.13
N ASP A 824 -48.40 3.38 -13.03
CA ASP A 824 -47.86 3.87 -11.75
C ASP A 824 -46.68 3.02 -11.23
N ILE A 825 -46.77 1.68 -11.38
CA ILE A 825 -45.77 0.73 -10.89
C ILE A 825 -44.52 0.78 -11.77
N THR A 826 -44.69 0.71 -13.09
CA THR A 826 -43.57 0.73 -14.04
C THR A 826 -42.86 2.09 -14.05
N LEU A 827 -43.57 3.19 -13.82
CA LEU A 827 -42.96 4.50 -13.56
C LEU A 827 -42.12 4.49 -12.29
N TYR A 828 -42.68 4.02 -11.16
CA TYR A 828 -41.92 3.90 -9.92
C TYR A 828 -40.65 3.06 -10.11
N LEU A 829 -40.74 1.90 -10.76
CA LEU A 829 -39.61 1.02 -11.04
C LEU A 829 -38.58 1.70 -11.96
N CYS A 830 -39.02 2.38 -13.02
CA CYS A 830 -38.13 3.12 -13.93
C CYS A 830 -37.34 4.20 -13.18
N PHE A 831 -38.02 4.99 -12.35
CA PHE A 831 -37.37 6.01 -11.52
C PHE A 831 -36.44 5.41 -10.48
N ARG A 832 -36.85 4.31 -9.82
CA ARG A 832 -36.07 3.67 -8.77
C ARG A 832 -34.81 2.99 -9.31
N ASP A 833 -34.96 2.22 -10.37
CA ASP A 833 -33.94 1.26 -10.83
C ASP A 833 -33.06 1.83 -11.95
N THR A 834 -33.52 2.86 -12.66
CA THR A 834 -32.80 3.43 -13.81
C THR A 834 -32.47 4.90 -13.62
N LEU A 835 -33.44 5.74 -13.25
CA LEU A 835 -33.24 7.20 -13.24
C LEU A 835 -32.66 7.74 -11.94
N ALA A 836 -32.79 7.04 -10.81
CA ALA A 836 -32.21 7.45 -9.53
C ALA A 836 -30.68 7.55 -9.57
N GLU A 837 -30.04 6.86 -10.52
CA GLU A 837 -28.61 6.99 -10.82
C GLU A 837 -28.25 8.35 -11.46
N TYR A 838 -29.25 9.14 -11.85
CA TYR A 838 -29.11 10.45 -12.49
C TYR A 838 -30.07 11.45 -11.85
N PRO A 839 -29.87 11.77 -10.55
CA PRO A 839 -30.90 12.35 -9.69
C PRO A 839 -31.42 13.71 -10.18
N LEU A 840 -30.56 14.55 -10.78
CA LEU A 840 -30.98 15.87 -11.30
C LEU A 840 -31.86 15.73 -12.54
N PHE A 841 -31.45 14.86 -13.47
CA PHE A 841 -32.22 14.57 -14.67
C PHE A 841 -33.55 13.92 -14.31
N ALA A 842 -33.55 12.96 -13.38
CA ALA A 842 -34.75 12.33 -12.85
C ALA A 842 -35.72 13.36 -12.24
N ALA A 843 -35.23 14.26 -11.38
CA ALA A 843 -36.05 15.29 -10.79
C ALA A 843 -36.69 16.22 -11.85
N ARG A 844 -35.91 16.64 -12.86
CA ARG A 844 -36.41 17.47 -13.97
C ARG A 844 -37.42 16.73 -14.85
N LEU A 845 -37.16 15.46 -15.15
CA LEU A 845 -38.07 14.59 -15.91
C LEU A 845 -39.39 14.41 -15.16
N LEU A 846 -39.35 14.20 -13.84
CA LEU A 846 -40.54 14.09 -13.00
C LEU A 846 -41.34 15.39 -13.00
N VAL A 847 -40.69 16.54 -12.85
CA VAL A 847 -41.34 17.87 -12.93
C VAL A 847 -42.01 18.08 -14.30
N ALA A 848 -41.33 17.76 -15.40
CA ALA A 848 -41.90 17.87 -16.75
C ALA A 848 -43.10 16.94 -16.94
N THR A 849 -43.01 15.71 -16.43
CA THR A 849 -44.09 14.71 -16.50
C THR A 849 -45.32 15.15 -15.71
N LEU A 850 -45.14 15.67 -14.49
CA LEU A 850 -46.24 16.19 -13.66
C LEU A 850 -46.94 17.42 -14.26
N ARG A 851 -46.22 18.20 -15.09
CA ARG A 851 -46.80 19.35 -15.82
C ARG A 851 -47.56 18.93 -17.07
N SER A 852 -47.25 17.77 -17.65
CA SER A 852 -47.89 17.29 -18.88
C SER A 852 -49.41 17.13 -18.73
N SER A 853 -50.16 17.50 -19.76
CA SER A 853 -51.61 17.26 -19.88
C SER A 853 -51.92 15.82 -20.27
N CYS A 854 -50.95 15.06 -20.78
CA CYS A 854 -51.12 13.68 -21.26
C CYS A 854 -51.34 12.67 -20.12
N VAL A 855 -51.23 13.11 -18.86
CA VAL A 855 -51.30 12.22 -17.69
C VAL A 855 -52.27 12.77 -16.64
N SER A 856 -53.55 12.87 -17.00
CA SER A 856 -54.63 13.21 -16.06
C SER A 856 -54.65 12.30 -14.82
N ASN A 857 -54.40 11.00 -15.01
CA ASN A 857 -54.33 10.02 -13.92
C ASN A 857 -53.11 10.19 -12.98
N LEU A 858 -51.95 10.68 -13.47
CA LEU A 858 -50.78 10.91 -12.60
C LEU A 858 -50.94 12.16 -11.74
N LYS A 859 -51.72 13.15 -12.16
CA LYS A 859 -51.96 14.33 -11.31
C LYS A 859 -52.74 13.95 -10.05
N GLU A 860 -53.76 13.10 -10.20
CA GLU A 860 -54.56 12.57 -9.09
C GLU A 860 -53.79 11.57 -8.22
N LYS A 861 -52.99 10.69 -8.82
CA LYS A 861 -52.23 9.65 -8.10
C LYS A 861 -50.79 10.02 -7.74
N GLY A 862 -50.27 11.12 -8.26
CA GLY A 862 -48.85 11.49 -8.18
C GLY A 862 -48.37 11.72 -6.75
N ARG A 863 -49.27 12.12 -5.84
CA ARG A 863 -48.98 12.16 -4.40
C ARG A 863 -48.61 10.78 -3.85
N SER A 864 -49.32 9.73 -4.26
CA SER A 864 -49.04 8.34 -3.85
C SER A 864 -47.70 7.84 -4.42
N VAL A 865 -47.43 8.13 -5.70
CA VAL A 865 -46.18 7.75 -6.38
C VAL A 865 -44.97 8.45 -5.74
N ILE A 866 -45.05 9.76 -5.48
CA ILE A 866 -43.99 10.51 -4.78
C ILE A 866 -43.78 9.97 -3.37
N LEU A 867 -44.85 9.69 -2.61
CA LEU A 867 -44.73 9.09 -1.28
C LEU A 867 -44.06 7.70 -1.31
N GLN A 868 -44.35 6.88 -2.32
CA GLN A 868 -43.66 5.60 -2.52
C GLN A 868 -42.18 5.79 -2.86
N MET A 869 -41.84 6.76 -3.71
CA MET A 869 -40.44 7.10 -4.01
C MET A 869 -39.69 7.60 -2.76
N GLN A 870 -40.30 8.45 -1.94
CA GLN A 870 -39.69 8.95 -0.71
C GLN A 870 -39.31 7.84 0.29
N ARG A 871 -40.05 6.73 0.30
CA ARG A 871 -39.68 5.55 1.12
C ARG A 871 -38.43 4.84 0.61
N GLY A 872 -38.18 4.87 -0.70
CA GLY A 872 -36.98 4.30 -1.33
C GLY A 872 -35.76 5.24 -1.33
N PHE A 873 -35.97 6.54 -1.12
CA PHE A 873 -34.94 7.58 -1.17
C PHE A 873 -35.01 8.49 0.07
N PRO A 874 -34.70 7.98 1.28
CA PRO A 874 -34.76 8.76 2.51
C PRO A 874 -33.69 9.87 2.51
N CYS A 875 -34.07 11.06 2.96
CA CYS A 875 -33.17 12.23 3.09
C CYS A 875 -33.05 12.74 4.55
N LEU A 876 -32.99 11.79 5.49
CA LEU A 876 -32.90 12.02 6.93
C LEU A 876 -31.55 12.66 7.33
N GLU A 877 -31.53 13.33 8.48
CA GLU A 877 -30.34 14.04 8.95
C GLU A 877 -29.19 13.10 9.34
N GLU A 878 -29.50 11.93 9.90
CA GLU A 878 -28.51 10.89 10.21
C GLU A 878 -27.80 10.37 8.95
N THR A 879 -28.56 10.13 7.89
CA THR A 879 -28.00 9.75 6.57
C THR A 879 -27.11 10.84 6.01
N ALA A 880 -27.52 12.12 6.13
CA ALA A 880 -26.71 13.24 5.70
C ALA A 880 -25.39 13.34 6.46
N MET A 881 -25.42 13.13 7.78
CA MET A 881 -24.22 13.14 8.63
C MET A 881 -23.25 12.02 8.26
N GLU A 882 -23.76 10.79 8.05
CA GLU A 882 -22.91 9.64 7.71
C GLU A 882 -22.25 9.80 6.34
N ILE A 883 -23.00 10.25 5.32
CA ILE A 883 -22.44 10.53 3.99
C ILE A 883 -21.39 11.65 4.09
N ALA A 884 -21.67 12.74 4.81
CA ALA A 884 -20.72 13.84 4.99
C ALA A 884 -19.43 13.40 5.70
N ARG A 885 -19.55 12.50 6.68
CA ARG A 885 -18.41 11.93 7.42
C ARG A 885 -17.50 11.09 6.53
N ARG A 886 -18.09 10.24 5.67
CA ARG A 886 -17.34 9.41 4.71
C ARG A 886 -16.57 10.23 3.67
N HIS A 887 -17.10 11.40 3.30
CA HIS A 887 -16.50 12.29 2.31
C HIS A 887 -15.67 13.43 2.93
N GLY A 888 -14.75 13.08 3.84
CA GLY A 888 -13.79 14.02 4.42
C GLY A 888 -14.18 14.59 5.78
N ASN A 889 -14.86 13.79 6.62
CA ASN A 889 -15.22 14.11 7.99
C ASN A 889 -15.99 15.44 8.15
N ARG A 890 -17.03 15.63 7.32
CA ARG A 890 -17.83 16.88 7.28
C ARG A 890 -19.16 16.75 8.00
N ASP A 891 -19.84 17.88 8.16
CA ASP A 891 -21.18 17.94 8.74
C ASP A 891 -22.31 17.79 7.70
N SER A 892 -23.50 17.45 8.19
CA SER A 892 -24.71 17.31 7.38
C SER A 892 -25.12 18.63 6.69
N GLY A 893 -24.84 19.77 7.33
CA GLY A 893 -25.13 21.10 6.77
C GLY A 893 -24.37 21.38 5.47
N TRP A 894 -23.10 20.98 5.41
CA TRP A 894 -22.28 21.05 4.19
C TRP A 894 -22.84 20.16 3.08
N LEU A 895 -23.27 18.95 3.40
CA LEU A 895 -23.84 18.04 2.40
C LEU A 895 -25.13 18.62 1.80
N ARG A 896 -26.01 19.17 2.63
CA ARG A 896 -27.26 19.81 2.16
C ARG A 896 -26.98 21.04 1.29
N ARG A 897 -26.02 21.89 1.66
CA ARG A 897 -25.60 23.04 0.83
C ARG A 897 -25.00 22.63 -0.51
N SER A 898 -24.47 21.40 -0.59
CA SER A 898 -23.95 20.84 -1.84
C SER A 898 -25.06 20.44 -2.81
N ILE A 899 -26.32 20.33 -2.39
CA ILE A 899 -27.44 20.02 -3.27
C ILE A 899 -28.19 21.31 -3.59
N PRO A 900 -28.09 21.84 -4.82
CA PRO A 900 -28.82 23.05 -5.21
C PRO A 900 -30.32 22.76 -5.26
N SER A 901 -31.17 23.72 -4.92
CA SER A 901 -32.63 23.55 -5.10
C SER A 901 -33.01 23.56 -6.58
N LEU A 902 -34.08 22.86 -6.96
CA LEU A 902 -34.58 22.89 -8.34
C LEU A 902 -34.94 24.31 -8.75
N GLN A 903 -35.59 25.07 -7.87
CA GLN A 903 -35.87 26.50 -8.11
C GLN A 903 -34.58 27.30 -8.34
N SER A 904 -33.52 27.03 -7.58
CA SER A 904 -32.24 27.71 -7.80
C SER A 904 -31.63 27.35 -9.14
N LEU A 905 -32.01 26.23 -9.78
CA LEU A 905 -31.54 25.81 -11.09
C LEU A 905 -32.48 26.20 -12.25
N GLU A 906 -33.62 26.84 -11.98
CA GLU A 906 -34.48 27.41 -13.03
C GLU A 906 -33.83 28.71 -13.54
N GLY A 907 -33.35 28.73 -14.79
CA GLY A 907 -32.72 29.87 -15.48
C GLY A 907 -31.57 29.48 -16.43
N GLU A 908 -31.28 30.32 -17.43
CA GLU A 908 -30.12 30.17 -18.32
C GLU A 908 -28.83 30.58 -17.57
N ASN A 909 -27.76 29.78 -17.65
CA ASN A 909 -26.44 29.99 -17.01
C ASN A 909 -26.31 29.76 -15.50
N LYS A 910 -26.73 28.60 -14.99
CA LYS A 910 -26.44 28.21 -13.60
C LYS A 910 -25.55 26.97 -13.52
N THR A 911 -24.35 27.15 -12.96
CA THR A 911 -23.38 26.09 -12.75
C THR A 911 -23.70 25.30 -11.48
N LEU A 912 -23.65 23.97 -11.57
CA LEU A 912 -23.79 23.12 -10.38
C LEU A 912 -22.63 23.37 -9.41
N PRO A 913 -22.87 23.31 -8.08
CA PRO A 913 -21.80 23.34 -7.10
C PRO A 913 -20.74 22.28 -7.40
N LEU A 914 -19.46 22.63 -7.23
CA LEU A 914 -18.36 21.70 -7.47
C LEU A 914 -18.49 20.44 -6.59
N SER A 915 -18.89 20.62 -5.34
CA SER A 915 -19.16 19.53 -4.40
C SER A 915 -20.25 18.59 -4.92
N TYR A 916 -21.33 19.11 -5.52
CA TYR A 916 -22.36 18.29 -6.18
C TYR A 916 -21.75 17.43 -7.29
N ARG A 917 -21.02 18.06 -8.22
CA ARG A 917 -20.44 17.36 -9.38
C ARG A 917 -19.56 16.21 -8.94
N ARG A 918 -18.76 16.40 -7.90
CA ARG A 918 -17.79 15.40 -7.43
C ARG A 918 -18.38 14.35 -6.49
N LEU A 919 -19.34 14.72 -5.64
CA LEU A 919 -20.08 13.76 -4.81
C LEU A 919 -21.00 12.87 -5.63
N SER A 920 -21.42 13.33 -6.81
CA SER A 920 -22.34 12.56 -7.65
C SER A 920 -21.81 11.23 -8.17
N GLY A 921 -20.51 10.97 -8.04
CA GLY A 921 -19.96 9.63 -8.24
C GLY A 921 -20.36 8.61 -7.15
N SER A 922 -20.79 9.06 -5.97
CA SER A 922 -21.25 8.21 -4.87
C SER A 922 -22.74 7.85 -5.01
N GLU A 923 -23.04 6.55 -5.04
CA GLU A 923 -24.41 6.04 -5.12
C GLU A 923 -25.28 6.53 -3.95
N GLU A 924 -24.74 6.48 -2.72
CA GLU A 924 -25.44 6.92 -1.52
C GLU A 924 -25.81 8.41 -1.60
N PHE A 925 -24.89 9.24 -2.10
CA PHE A 925 -25.15 10.66 -2.32
C PHE A 925 -26.21 10.88 -3.40
N ARG A 926 -26.16 10.14 -4.53
CA ARG A 926 -27.17 10.28 -5.59
C ARG A 926 -28.59 10.00 -5.08
N LYS A 927 -28.75 8.91 -4.33
CA LYS A 927 -30.02 8.55 -3.69
C LYS A 927 -30.50 9.62 -2.72
N PHE A 928 -29.60 10.12 -1.87
CA PHE A 928 -29.91 11.18 -0.93
C PHE A 928 -30.32 12.49 -1.63
N ALA A 929 -29.58 12.90 -2.66
CA ALA A 929 -29.87 14.10 -3.45
C ALA A 929 -31.22 14.01 -4.15
N PHE A 930 -31.57 12.84 -4.71
CA PHE A 930 -32.90 12.62 -5.28
C PHE A 930 -33.99 12.74 -4.22
N GLY A 931 -33.79 12.16 -3.03
CA GLY A 931 -34.70 12.31 -1.88
C GLY A 931 -34.97 13.76 -1.51
N VAL A 932 -33.92 14.60 -1.47
CA VAL A 932 -34.03 16.05 -1.22
C VAL A 932 -34.90 16.74 -2.26
N TRP A 933 -34.71 16.42 -3.56
CA TRP A 933 -35.54 16.99 -4.62
C TRP A 933 -36.97 16.44 -4.63
N LEU A 934 -37.21 15.19 -4.23
CA LEU A 934 -38.57 14.67 -4.07
C LEU A 934 -39.36 15.45 -3.01
N GLU A 935 -38.73 15.83 -1.90
CA GLU A 935 -39.34 16.73 -0.89
C GLU A 935 -39.66 18.11 -1.47
N GLU A 936 -38.78 18.69 -2.29
CA GLU A 936 -39.03 19.97 -2.98
C GLU A 936 -40.19 19.87 -3.98
N ILE A 937 -40.22 18.81 -4.80
CA ILE A 937 -41.28 18.56 -5.79
C ILE A 937 -42.63 18.36 -5.09
N LYS A 938 -42.66 17.59 -4.01
CA LYS A 938 -43.87 17.39 -3.19
C LYS A 938 -44.43 18.72 -2.69
N LYS A 939 -43.60 19.58 -2.09
CA LYS A 939 -44.02 20.91 -1.63
C LYS A 939 -44.53 21.80 -2.76
N ARG A 940 -43.97 21.65 -3.97
CA ARG A 940 -44.35 22.47 -5.14
C ARG A 940 -45.70 22.08 -5.76
N PHE A 941 -46.01 20.79 -5.84
CA PHE A 941 -47.20 20.29 -6.55
C PHE A 941 -48.30 19.79 -5.60
N TYR A 942 -47.97 19.46 -4.35
CA TYR A 942 -48.87 18.92 -3.33
C TYR A 942 -48.58 19.56 -1.95
N PRO A 943 -48.73 20.90 -1.83
CA PRO A 943 -48.44 21.65 -0.60
C PRO A 943 -49.29 21.24 0.60
#